data_AF-A0A7W0J7V6-F1
#
_entry.id   AF-A0A7W0J7V6-F1
#
_cell.length_a   1.000
_cell.length_b   1.000
_cell.length_c   1.000
_cell.angle_alpha   90.00
_cell.angle_beta   90.00
_cell.angle_gamma   90.00
#
_symmetry.space_group_name_H-M   'P 1'
#
loop_
_entity.id
_entity.type
_entity.pdbx_description
1 polymer ?
#
loop_
_entity_poly.entity_id
_entity_poly.type
_entity_poly.pdbx_seq_one_letter_code
_entity_poly.pdbx_strand_id
1 'polypeptide(L)'
;FGGKGDDILDGGKGDDFLYGGVGNDILNGGSGDDALFGGKGDDTMDGGSGNDFLAGGVGNDVMNGGSGHDFLLGGEGDDTMDGGDGHDFLAGGVGNDVMNGGSGNDFLLGGEGNDIMTGDAGNDIVLGEEGDDTITTSEGRDYIDAGLGTDTLIITGINGNGETQETYATGGAGVNYFLFMAGAYGDLLLESQGEDTLDFSSYDRGVTIDMSKTDERQQVATWDEADTVDPTITVTKSLWVTLRGLFTNLIGSNEDDVLRGNDLVNTIEGRDGNDQIGGGGGVDNIFGGDQSDALNSYDPSDGMDIDLDAVAVPGGVNHEDNWHSIELPVALPLPPSPISTPAALLVPVTGVGGNLFIPVTGGGRGLVAGEGHTCALVGNEVVCWGENTSGQTGQDASIAQATPAFVEGLDGIVSLSAGSKHTCALDANGDVWCWGENADGQLGSGTIENSSVPTKVTGLPAKVQMVTGGNNFTCSLLMNQEVWCWGDNTYGQLNDGTLIDQSAPVKSKLSNLIYQMSAGHNSVLVGSLGYAEAWSNAKATQMTGTGTTVSISANKWGDGGCAVSESTDVPGAGEVMCWGSDMVPQEINNPMPALMVSTGWAHTCGINMDGTVSCWGANKEGELGNNSTSDSSTPVLVGGIVQATDLVAGMKHTCVVEGLENTVKCWGDNSLGQLGGFTGAHSTSPVSIIIPTK
;
A
#
# COMPACT_ATOMS: atom_id res chain seq x y z
N PHE A 1 -3.96 32.46 3.45
CA PHE A 1 -5.29 32.69 4.01
C PHE A 1 -6.11 33.60 3.10
N GLY A 2 -6.95 33.03 2.24
CA GLY A 2 -7.99 33.76 1.50
C GLY A 2 -9.27 33.87 2.32
N GLY A 3 -10.02 32.77 2.34
CA GLY A 3 -11.01 32.43 3.37
C GLY A 3 -12.42 32.24 2.85
N LYS A 4 -12.91 33.08 1.92
CA LYS A 4 -14.25 32.95 1.30
C LYS A 4 -14.37 33.71 -0.02
N GLY A 5 -14.73 32.96 -1.07
CA GLY A 5 -14.72 33.39 -2.45
C GLY A 5 -13.33 33.22 -3.04
N ASP A 6 -13.30 33.14 -4.37
CA ASP A 6 -12.11 32.88 -5.19
C ASP A 6 -10.97 33.88 -4.89
N ASP A 7 -9.93 33.41 -4.22
CA ASP A 7 -8.78 34.18 -3.73
C ASP A 7 -7.48 33.82 -4.49
N ILE A 8 -6.47 34.69 -4.44
CA ILE A 8 -5.14 34.45 -5.03
C ILE A 8 -4.05 34.70 -3.99
N LEU A 9 -3.18 33.71 -3.77
CA LEU A 9 -2.14 33.67 -2.76
C LEU A 9 -0.76 33.39 -3.39
N ASP A 10 0.28 34.03 -2.86
CA ASP A 10 1.68 34.02 -3.34
C ASP A 10 2.55 34.16 -2.09
N GLY A 11 3.35 33.14 -1.75
CA GLY A 11 4.33 33.17 -0.66
C GLY A 11 5.64 33.82 -1.11
N GLY A 12 6.24 33.19 -2.12
CA GLY A 12 7.28 33.70 -3.00
C GLY A 12 8.69 33.30 -2.59
N LYS A 13 9.09 33.41 -1.31
CA LYS A 13 10.46 33.09 -0.86
C LYS A 13 10.58 32.73 0.63
N GLY A 14 11.13 31.55 0.86
CA GLY A 14 11.24 30.89 2.15
C GLY A 14 9.97 30.11 2.45
N ASP A 15 10.08 29.19 3.38
CA ASP A 15 9.06 28.22 3.78
C ASP A 15 7.77 28.95 4.23
N ASP A 16 6.75 28.95 3.37
CA ASP A 16 5.51 29.71 3.49
C ASP A 16 4.28 28.81 3.76
N PHE A 17 3.21 29.39 4.34
CA PHE A 17 1.95 28.69 4.63
C PHE A 17 0.77 29.39 3.95
N LEU A 18 0.18 28.73 2.97
CA LEU A 18 -0.96 29.19 2.19
C LEU A 18 -2.20 28.36 2.54
N TYR A 19 -3.37 29.01 2.50
CA TYR A 19 -4.66 28.38 2.78
C TYR A 19 -5.71 29.18 2.03
N GLY A 20 -6.37 28.57 1.04
CA GLY A 20 -7.46 29.16 0.26
C GLY A 20 -8.69 29.34 1.14
N GLY A 21 -9.52 28.31 1.21
CA GLY A 21 -10.50 28.09 2.26
C GLY A 21 -11.87 27.64 1.76
N VAL A 22 -12.58 28.51 1.04
CA VAL A 22 -13.88 28.22 0.42
C VAL A 22 -14.08 29.11 -0.79
N GLY A 23 -13.84 28.60 -1.98
CA GLY A 23 -13.73 29.33 -3.24
C GLY A 23 -13.00 28.45 -4.24
N ASN A 24 -12.85 28.93 -5.47
CA ASN A 24 -11.91 28.32 -6.41
C ASN A 24 -10.63 29.18 -6.37
N ASP A 25 -9.70 28.81 -5.51
CA ASP A 25 -8.56 29.62 -5.09
C ASP A 25 -7.29 29.25 -5.89
N ILE A 26 -6.35 30.21 -6.02
CA ILE A 26 -5.05 30.01 -6.67
C ILE A 26 -3.94 30.23 -5.63
N LEU A 27 -3.13 29.21 -5.38
CA LEU A 27 -2.02 29.23 -4.43
C LEU A 27 -0.68 29.00 -5.15
N ASN A 28 0.32 29.82 -4.85
CA ASN A 28 1.69 29.63 -5.32
C ASN A 28 2.66 29.73 -4.13
N GLY A 29 3.40 28.65 -3.85
CA GLY A 29 4.43 28.61 -2.81
C GLY A 29 5.61 29.48 -3.22
N GLY A 30 6.31 29.05 -4.26
CA GLY A 30 7.24 29.81 -5.06
C GLY A 30 8.71 29.41 -4.88
N SER A 31 9.25 29.43 -3.67
CA SER A 31 10.59 28.88 -3.38
C SER A 31 10.92 28.80 -1.89
N GLY A 32 11.02 27.59 -1.36
CA GLY A 32 11.02 27.26 0.07
C GLY A 32 10.38 25.89 0.24
N ASP A 33 10.43 25.28 1.41
CA ASP A 33 9.63 24.07 1.68
C ASP A 33 8.22 24.54 2.10
N ASP A 34 7.30 24.68 1.13
CA ASP A 34 6.03 25.40 1.26
C ASP A 34 4.85 24.47 1.63
N ALA A 35 3.81 25.03 2.26
CA ALA A 35 2.60 24.29 2.64
C ALA A 35 1.32 24.98 2.13
N LEU A 36 0.69 24.38 1.14
CA LEU A 36 -0.47 24.86 0.40
C LEU A 36 -1.69 24.00 0.71
N PHE A 37 -2.82 24.65 0.97
CA PHE A 37 -4.10 24.01 1.27
C PHE A 37 -5.22 24.72 0.50
N GLY A 38 -5.89 24.06 -0.42
CA GLY A 38 -7.02 24.62 -1.18
C GLY A 38 -8.22 24.85 -0.25
N GLY A 39 -8.97 23.78 0.00
CA GLY A 39 -9.93 23.65 1.08
C GLY A 39 -11.32 23.22 0.62
N LYS A 40 -11.99 24.04 -0.20
CA LYS A 40 -13.37 23.79 -0.67
C LYS A 40 -13.73 24.61 -1.93
N GLY A 41 -13.87 23.92 -3.04
CA GLY A 41 -14.03 24.45 -4.39
C GLY A 41 -12.90 23.93 -5.26
N ASP A 42 -12.95 24.20 -6.57
CA ASP A 42 -11.95 23.65 -7.50
C ASP A 42 -10.73 24.59 -7.51
N ASP A 43 -9.72 24.22 -6.73
CA ASP A 43 -8.52 24.99 -6.39
C ASP A 43 -7.36 24.71 -7.37
N THR A 44 -6.37 25.61 -7.42
CA THR A 44 -5.16 25.44 -8.25
C THR A 44 -3.91 25.80 -7.45
N MET A 45 -2.97 24.87 -7.35
CA MET A 45 -1.81 24.96 -6.46
C MET A 45 -0.51 24.62 -7.18
N ASP A 46 0.53 25.38 -6.89
CA ASP A 46 1.88 25.32 -7.48
C ASP A 46 2.88 25.50 -6.34
N GLY A 47 3.57 24.43 -5.94
CA GLY A 47 4.59 24.45 -4.89
C GLY A 47 5.79 25.27 -5.34
N GLY A 48 6.48 24.78 -6.36
CA GLY A 48 7.44 25.50 -7.17
C GLY A 48 8.87 24.99 -7.02
N SER A 49 9.52 25.24 -5.88
CA SER A 49 10.89 24.74 -5.65
C SER A 49 11.28 24.65 -4.18
N GLY A 50 11.54 23.43 -3.74
CA GLY A 50 11.62 23.03 -2.34
C GLY A 50 10.81 21.74 -2.18
N ASN A 51 10.72 21.21 -0.96
CA ASN A 51 9.95 20.00 -0.69
C ASN A 51 8.58 20.43 -0.15
N ASP A 52 7.60 20.49 -1.06
CA ASP A 52 6.34 21.16 -0.85
C ASP A 52 5.24 20.19 -0.38
N PHE A 53 4.25 20.71 0.34
CA PHE A 53 3.05 19.98 0.75
C PHE A 53 1.81 20.66 0.20
N LEU A 54 1.06 19.97 -0.66
CA LEU A 54 -0.15 20.43 -1.32
C LEU A 54 -1.32 19.53 -0.91
N ALA A 55 -2.41 20.12 -0.40
CA ALA A 55 -3.65 19.40 -0.12
C ALA A 55 -4.86 20.14 -0.70
N GLY A 56 -5.51 19.56 -1.72
CA GLY A 56 -6.65 20.12 -2.43
C GLY A 56 -7.86 20.28 -1.50
N GLY A 57 -8.50 19.17 -1.18
CA GLY A 57 -9.49 19.06 -0.11
C GLY A 57 -10.85 18.57 -0.59
N VAL A 58 -11.67 19.47 -1.14
CA VAL A 58 -13.03 19.12 -1.63
C VAL A 58 -13.38 19.99 -2.83
N GLY A 59 -13.32 19.42 -4.01
CA GLY A 59 -13.39 20.09 -5.31
C GLY A 59 -12.55 19.33 -6.31
N ASN A 60 -12.60 19.72 -7.59
CA ASN A 60 -11.76 19.11 -8.62
C ASN A 60 -10.45 19.93 -8.76
N ASP A 61 -9.45 19.58 -7.97
CA ASP A 61 -8.26 20.38 -7.72
C ASP A 61 -7.12 20.11 -8.70
N VAL A 62 -6.29 21.12 -8.96
CA VAL A 62 -5.11 21.01 -9.84
C VAL A 62 -3.85 21.35 -9.07
N MET A 63 -2.90 20.42 -9.01
CA MET A 63 -1.69 20.52 -8.19
C MET A 63 -0.43 20.22 -9.00
N ASN A 64 0.60 21.04 -8.78
CA ASN A 64 1.96 20.82 -9.26
C ASN A 64 2.92 20.96 -8.07
N GLY A 65 3.71 19.93 -7.77
CA GLY A 65 4.76 20.01 -6.75
C GLY A 65 5.87 20.94 -7.22
N GLY A 66 6.54 20.53 -8.30
CA GLY A 66 7.42 21.37 -9.10
C GLY A 66 8.86 20.86 -9.10
N SER A 67 9.61 21.13 -8.03
CA SER A 67 11.01 20.69 -7.93
C SER A 67 11.54 20.55 -6.50
N GLY A 68 11.67 19.31 -6.08
CA GLY A 68 11.99 18.85 -4.72
C GLY A 68 11.19 17.59 -4.43
N HIS A 69 11.12 17.15 -3.17
CA HIS A 69 10.41 15.92 -2.82
C HIS A 69 9.03 16.27 -2.24
N ASP A 70 8.01 16.19 -3.07
CA ASP A 70 6.73 16.84 -2.85
C ASP A 70 5.64 15.86 -2.36
N PHE A 71 4.69 16.38 -1.58
CA PHE A 71 3.55 15.62 -1.05
C PHE A 71 2.24 16.26 -1.54
N LEU A 72 1.56 15.60 -2.47
CA LEU A 72 0.31 16.05 -3.07
C LEU A 72 -0.84 15.14 -2.61
N LEU A 73 -1.91 15.73 -2.09
CA LEU A 73 -3.14 15.05 -1.68
C LEU A 73 -4.34 15.69 -2.38
N GLY A 74 -5.10 14.93 -3.16
CA GLY A 74 -6.35 15.36 -3.79
C GLY A 74 -7.44 15.63 -2.76
N GLY A 75 -8.23 14.61 -2.45
CA GLY A 75 -9.25 14.64 -1.40
C GLY A 75 -10.59 14.08 -1.87
N GLU A 76 -11.61 14.95 -1.96
CA GLU A 76 -12.93 14.64 -2.53
C GLU A 76 -13.15 15.40 -3.86
N GLY A 77 -13.03 14.75 -5.01
CA GLY A 77 -13.27 15.31 -6.35
C GLY A 77 -12.47 14.60 -7.43
N ASP A 78 -12.68 14.92 -8.71
CA ASP A 78 -11.79 14.40 -9.77
C ASP A 78 -10.59 15.34 -9.94
N ASP A 79 -9.45 14.97 -9.36
CA ASP A 79 -8.26 15.80 -9.17
C ASP A 79 -7.20 15.59 -10.27
N THR A 80 -6.24 16.52 -10.36
CA THR A 80 -5.11 16.42 -11.29
C THR A 80 -3.81 16.83 -10.60
N MET A 81 -2.84 15.91 -10.56
CA MET A 81 -1.58 16.04 -9.83
C MET A 81 -0.37 15.72 -10.69
N ASP A 82 0.68 16.52 -10.54
CA ASP A 82 1.97 16.38 -11.21
C ASP A 82 3.06 16.64 -10.16
N GLY A 83 3.84 15.62 -9.79
CA GLY A 83 4.91 15.72 -8.79
C GLY A 83 6.01 16.68 -9.27
N GLY A 84 6.73 16.27 -10.32
CA GLY A 84 7.67 17.14 -11.04
C GLY A 84 9.09 16.60 -11.05
N ASP A 85 10.07 17.44 -10.69
CA ASP A 85 11.47 17.02 -10.51
C ASP A 85 11.69 16.58 -9.03
N GLY A 86 11.47 15.31 -8.69
CA GLY A 86 11.32 14.93 -7.28
C GLY A 86 11.58 13.48 -6.87
N HIS A 87 10.90 13.06 -5.80
CA HIS A 87 10.68 11.68 -5.29
C HIS A 87 9.38 11.81 -4.49
N ASP A 88 8.27 11.77 -5.22
CA ASP A 88 7.06 12.48 -4.82
C ASP A 88 5.98 11.52 -4.34
N PHE A 89 5.18 11.96 -3.38
CA PHE A 89 4.05 11.22 -2.88
C PHE A 89 2.76 11.87 -3.38
N LEU A 90 2.00 11.14 -4.21
CA LEU A 90 0.71 11.57 -4.74
C LEU A 90 -0.36 10.61 -4.22
N ALA A 91 -1.45 11.15 -3.68
CA ALA A 91 -2.64 10.37 -3.35
C ALA A 91 -3.91 11.09 -3.80
N GLY A 92 -4.65 10.49 -4.74
CA GLY A 92 -5.88 11.04 -5.33
C GLY A 92 -6.97 11.20 -4.29
N GLY A 93 -7.56 10.08 -3.87
CA GLY A 93 -8.49 10.03 -2.74
C GLY A 93 -9.84 9.46 -3.14
N VAL A 94 -10.81 10.32 -3.44
CA VAL A 94 -12.18 9.93 -3.83
C VAL A 94 -12.58 10.72 -5.07
N GLY A 95 -12.43 10.11 -6.24
CA GLY A 95 -12.34 10.84 -7.49
C GLY A 95 -12.17 9.96 -8.72
N ASN A 96 -11.97 10.57 -9.89
CA ASN A 96 -11.41 9.88 -11.05
C ASN A 96 -10.16 10.68 -11.42
N ASP A 97 -9.08 10.37 -10.74
CA ASP A 97 -7.93 11.26 -10.57
C ASP A 97 -6.90 11.06 -11.68
N VAL A 98 -6.14 12.11 -11.96
CA VAL A 98 -5.07 12.08 -12.96
C VAL A 98 -3.75 12.41 -12.29
N MET A 99 -2.84 11.44 -12.25
CA MET A 99 -1.58 11.55 -11.50
C MET A 99 -0.36 11.27 -12.38
N ASN A 100 0.63 12.16 -12.30
CA ASN A 100 1.96 11.93 -12.82
C ASN A 100 3.01 12.11 -11.71
N GLY A 101 3.89 11.12 -11.51
CA GLY A 101 5.05 11.25 -10.62
C GLY A 101 6.02 12.28 -11.19
N GLY A 102 6.68 11.94 -12.29
CA GLY A 102 7.50 12.85 -13.07
C GLY A 102 8.94 12.35 -13.21
N SER A 103 9.87 12.95 -12.48
CA SER A 103 11.29 12.60 -12.53
C SER A 103 11.81 12.31 -11.14
N GLY A 104 11.82 11.05 -10.75
CA GLY A 104 12.05 10.63 -9.38
C GLY A 104 11.72 9.17 -9.20
N ASN A 105 11.92 8.60 -8.01
CA ASN A 105 11.24 7.35 -7.66
C ASN A 105 9.99 7.78 -6.87
N ASP A 106 8.83 7.68 -7.49
CA ASP A 106 7.60 8.30 -6.99
C ASP A 106 6.63 7.26 -6.41
N PHE A 107 5.71 7.69 -5.57
CA PHE A 107 4.72 6.85 -4.90
C PHE A 107 3.31 7.40 -5.15
N LEU A 108 2.52 6.70 -5.94
CA LEU A 108 1.18 7.08 -6.38
C LEU A 108 0.14 6.14 -5.76
N LEU A 109 -0.90 6.72 -5.14
CA LEU A 109 -2.12 6.05 -4.69
C LEU A 109 -3.33 6.64 -5.42
N GLY A 110 -4.06 5.82 -6.17
CA GLY A 110 -5.34 6.23 -6.77
C GLY A 110 -6.38 6.56 -5.70
N GLY A 111 -7.08 5.53 -5.23
CA GLY A 111 -8.00 5.63 -4.10
C GLY A 111 -9.35 4.99 -4.42
N GLU A 112 -10.44 5.76 -4.30
CA GLU A 112 -11.78 5.38 -4.73
C GLU A 112 -12.16 6.06 -6.06
N GLY A 113 -12.10 5.30 -7.16
CA GLY A 113 -12.65 5.62 -8.48
C GLY A 113 -11.70 5.30 -9.62
N ASN A 114 -12.01 5.74 -10.85
CA ASN A 114 -11.34 5.22 -12.05
C ASN A 114 -10.17 6.14 -12.47
N ASP A 115 -8.97 5.82 -12.03
CA ASP A 115 -7.84 6.74 -12.05
C ASP A 115 -6.92 6.56 -13.26
N ILE A 116 -6.18 7.61 -13.60
CA ILE A 116 -5.18 7.63 -14.68
C ILE A 116 -3.82 7.97 -14.09
N MET A 117 -2.89 7.01 -14.12
CA MET A 117 -1.62 7.12 -13.39
C MET A 117 -0.40 6.84 -14.27
N THR A 118 0.69 7.55 -14.01
CA THR A 118 2.01 7.33 -14.64
C THR A 118 3.11 7.72 -13.65
N GLY A 119 4.14 6.88 -13.47
CA GLY A 119 5.30 7.23 -12.65
C GLY A 119 6.30 8.15 -13.38
N ASP A 120 6.39 8.00 -14.71
CA ASP A 120 7.40 8.59 -15.59
C ASP A 120 8.83 8.05 -15.32
N ALA A 121 9.79 8.84 -14.84
CA ALA A 121 11.22 8.50 -14.94
C ALA A 121 11.86 8.08 -13.60
N GLY A 122 11.65 6.81 -13.22
CA GLY A 122 11.90 6.35 -11.85
C GLY A 122 12.07 4.86 -11.59
N ASN A 123 11.94 4.48 -10.33
CA ASN A 123 11.62 3.11 -9.93
C ASN A 123 10.37 3.26 -9.05
N ASP A 124 9.23 3.38 -9.70
CA ASP A 124 8.05 3.97 -9.08
C ASP A 124 7.18 2.92 -8.39
N ILE A 125 6.36 3.34 -7.44
CA ILE A 125 5.33 2.51 -6.83
C ILE A 125 3.99 3.13 -7.18
N VAL A 126 3.17 2.42 -7.95
CA VAL A 126 1.85 2.88 -8.41
C VAL A 126 0.79 1.89 -7.98
N LEU A 127 -0.11 2.32 -7.08
CA LEU A 127 -1.19 1.50 -6.53
C LEU A 127 -2.54 2.13 -6.88
N GLY A 128 -3.43 1.39 -7.56
CA GLY A 128 -4.76 1.88 -7.92
C GLY A 128 -5.75 1.93 -6.75
N GLU A 129 -5.75 0.89 -5.93
CA GLU A 129 -6.72 0.63 -4.86
C GLU A 129 -8.12 0.19 -5.35
N GLU A 130 -9.13 1.07 -5.49
CA GLU A 130 -10.53 0.71 -5.82
C GLU A 130 -11.09 1.45 -7.05
N GLY A 131 -11.12 0.81 -8.23
CA GLY A 131 -11.65 1.42 -9.45
C GLY A 131 -11.47 0.54 -10.69
N ASP A 132 -11.92 1.00 -11.86
CA ASP A 132 -11.41 0.46 -13.14
C ASP A 132 -10.30 1.39 -13.67
N ASP A 133 -9.06 1.12 -13.28
CA ASP A 133 -7.93 2.05 -13.42
C ASP A 133 -7.19 1.96 -14.75
N THR A 134 -6.48 3.03 -15.10
CA THR A 134 -5.59 3.10 -16.27
C THR A 134 -4.18 3.53 -15.86
N ILE A 135 -3.30 2.55 -15.64
CA ILE A 135 -1.92 2.79 -15.23
C ILE A 135 -0.99 2.65 -16.45
N THR A 136 -0.06 3.57 -16.65
CA THR A 136 0.94 3.49 -17.71
C THR A 136 2.32 3.17 -17.13
N THR A 137 2.95 2.08 -17.60
CA THR A 137 4.35 1.75 -17.23
C THR A 137 5.30 2.77 -17.85
N SER A 138 6.41 3.04 -17.19
CA SER A 138 7.31 4.12 -17.58
C SER A 138 8.81 3.73 -17.49
N GLU A 139 9.72 4.71 -17.37
CA GLU A 139 11.17 4.45 -17.46
C GLU A 139 11.80 4.04 -16.13
N GLY A 140 11.78 2.74 -15.83
CA GLY A 140 12.82 2.15 -14.97
C GLY A 140 12.50 0.77 -14.43
N ARG A 141 12.18 0.65 -13.14
CA ARG A 141 11.92 -0.65 -12.50
C ARG A 141 10.85 -0.54 -11.44
N ASP A 142 9.63 -0.45 -11.93
CA ASP A 142 8.47 -0.03 -11.17
C ASP A 142 7.83 -1.23 -10.45
N TYR A 143 7.03 -0.92 -9.44
CA TYR A 143 6.11 -1.84 -8.80
C TYR A 143 4.70 -1.29 -9.01
N ILE A 144 3.88 -2.03 -9.74
CA ILE A 144 2.52 -1.62 -10.07
C ILE A 144 1.52 -2.66 -9.56
N ASP A 145 0.52 -2.22 -8.80
CA ASP A 145 -0.64 -3.02 -8.43
C ASP A 145 -1.91 -2.22 -8.73
N ALA A 146 -2.67 -2.65 -9.73
CA ALA A 146 -3.91 -1.97 -10.08
C ALA A 146 -5.04 -2.15 -9.05
N GLY A 147 -4.96 -3.15 -8.16
CA GLY A 147 -5.89 -3.26 -7.04
C GLY A 147 -7.21 -3.98 -7.36
N LEU A 148 -8.33 -3.26 -7.33
CA LEU A 148 -9.69 -3.83 -7.34
C LEU A 148 -10.60 -3.24 -8.43
N GLY A 149 -10.48 -3.73 -9.67
CA GLY A 149 -11.59 -3.63 -10.62
C GLY A 149 -11.37 -4.32 -11.96
N THR A 150 -11.46 -3.54 -13.04
CA THR A 150 -11.28 -4.00 -14.43
C THR A 150 -10.17 -3.17 -15.07
N ASP A 151 -8.94 -3.40 -14.64
CA ASP A 151 -7.87 -2.42 -14.81
C ASP A 151 -7.15 -2.56 -16.15
N THR A 152 -6.63 -1.45 -16.66
CA THR A 152 -5.85 -1.39 -17.90
C THR A 152 -4.43 -0.93 -17.59
N LEU A 153 -3.48 -1.85 -17.67
CA LEU A 153 -2.06 -1.55 -17.58
C LEU A 153 -1.46 -1.36 -18.97
N ILE A 154 -1.10 -0.13 -19.31
CA ILE A 154 -0.53 0.25 -20.61
C ILE A 154 1.01 0.09 -20.58
N ILE A 155 1.53 -0.89 -21.32
CA ILE A 155 2.96 -1.18 -21.44
C ILE A 155 3.55 -0.38 -22.61
N THR A 156 4.36 0.64 -22.34
CA THR A 156 4.88 1.57 -23.38
C THR A 156 6.35 1.37 -23.76
N GLY A 157 7.21 0.99 -22.80
CA GLY A 157 8.60 0.59 -23.06
C GLY A 157 9.57 1.00 -21.94
N ILE A 158 10.31 0.02 -21.44
CA ILE A 158 11.08 0.10 -20.19
C ILE A 158 12.57 -0.08 -20.51
N ASN A 159 13.44 0.75 -19.93
CA ASN A 159 14.89 0.79 -20.19
C ASN A 159 15.68 -0.39 -19.54
N GLY A 160 15.30 -1.63 -19.86
CA GLY A 160 15.94 -2.84 -19.36
C GLY A 160 17.25 -3.20 -20.09
N ASN A 161 18.37 -3.23 -19.37
CA ASN A 161 19.68 -3.65 -19.90
C ASN A 161 19.92 -5.18 -19.92
N GLY A 162 18.87 -5.97 -19.62
CA GLY A 162 18.74 -7.35 -20.08
C GLY A 162 19.00 -8.48 -19.07
N GLU A 163 19.45 -8.21 -17.83
CA GLU A 163 19.69 -9.29 -16.83
C GLU A 163 19.27 -8.99 -15.35
N THR A 164 18.87 -7.76 -14.95
CA THR A 164 18.56 -7.46 -13.52
C THR A 164 17.47 -6.39 -13.24
N GLN A 165 16.70 -5.95 -14.23
CA GLN A 165 15.66 -4.91 -14.05
C GLN A 165 14.34 -5.38 -14.65
N GLU A 166 13.56 -6.13 -13.87
CA GLU A 166 12.17 -6.47 -14.17
C GLU A 166 11.27 -5.43 -13.48
N THR A 167 10.48 -4.66 -14.25
CA THR A 167 9.31 -3.98 -13.67
C THR A 167 8.31 -5.06 -13.25
N TYR A 168 7.79 -4.98 -12.03
CA TYR A 168 6.76 -5.87 -11.53
C TYR A 168 5.40 -5.19 -11.73
N ALA A 169 4.45 -5.91 -12.32
CA ALA A 169 3.09 -5.41 -12.39
C ALA A 169 2.05 -6.51 -12.22
N THR A 170 1.01 -6.20 -11.45
CA THR A 170 -0.17 -7.03 -11.22
C THR A 170 -1.44 -6.22 -11.42
N GLY A 171 -2.50 -6.86 -11.93
CA GLY A 171 -3.83 -6.26 -12.03
C GLY A 171 -4.65 -6.43 -10.73
N GLY A 172 -3.98 -6.62 -9.60
CA GLY A 172 -4.64 -7.01 -8.35
C GLY A 172 -5.63 -8.17 -8.49
N ALA A 173 -6.81 -8.06 -7.87
CA ALA A 173 -7.82 -9.11 -7.81
C ALA A 173 -8.94 -9.00 -8.87
N GLY A 174 -8.70 -8.21 -9.92
CA GLY A 174 -9.64 -7.82 -10.97
C GLY A 174 -9.77 -8.77 -12.17
N VAL A 175 -10.28 -8.22 -13.27
CA VAL A 175 -10.23 -8.78 -14.64
C VAL A 175 -9.51 -7.76 -15.52
N ASN A 176 -8.23 -7.99 -15.81
CA ASN A 176 -7.35 -6.90 -16.21
C ASN A 176 -6.82 -7.04 -17.64
N TYR A 177 -6.39 -5.92 -18.19
CA TYR A 177 -5.87 -5.77 -19.54
C TYR A 177 -4.45 -5.25 -19.51
N PHE A 178 -3.48 -6.13 -19.78
CA PHE A 178 -2.08 -5.79 -19.96
C PHE A 178 -1.87 -5.41 -21.43
N LEU A 179 -2.07 -4.13 -21.75
CA LEU A 179 -2.09 -3.59 -23.12
C LEU A 179 -0.67 -3.20 -23.57
N PHE A 180 -0.10 -3.98 -24.48
CA PHE A 180 1.23 -3.73 -25.04
C PHE A 180 1.16 -2.76 -26.24
N MET A 181 1.81 -1.60 -26.09
CA MET A 181 1.85 -0.55 -27.09
C MET A 181 2.99 -0.74 -28.09
N ALA A 182 2.78 -0.27 -29.32
CA ALA A 182 3.77 -0.26 -30.39
C ALA A 182 5.14 0.25 -29.91
N GLY A 183 6.17 -0.55 -30.15
CA GLY A 183 7.54 -0.25 -29.76
C GLY A 183 7.95 -0.68 -28.34
N ALA A 184 7.05 -1.16 -27.49
CA ALA A 184 7.37 -1.56 -26.12
C ALA A 184 8.48 -2.64 -26.06
N TYR A 185 9.46 -2.39 -25.19
CA TYR A 185 10.67 -3.17 -24.95
C TYR A 185 10.95 -3.24 -23.44
N GLY A 186 11.90 -4.08 -23.03
CA GLY A 186 12.31 -4.21 -21.63
C GLY A 186 12.19 -5.63 -21.10
N ASP A 187 12.10 -5.74 -19.77
CA ASP A 187 11.94 -6.99 -19.03
C ASP A 187 10.84 -6.77 -18.00
N LEU A 188 9.82 -7.63 -17.99
CA LEU A 188 8.57 -7.38 -17.30
C LEU A 188 8.11 -8.66 -16.59
N LEU A 189 7.92 -8.58 -15.27
CA LEU A 189 7.32 -9.64 -14.48
C LEU A 189 5.84 -9.31 -14.27
N LEU A 190 4.97 -10.02 -14.98
CA LEU A 190 3.53 -9.87 -14.86
C LEU A 190 2.94 -10.94 -13.95
N GLU A 191 2.17 -10.53 -12.97
CA GLU A 191 1.43 -11.42 -12.08
C GLU A 191 -0.09 -11.22 -12.23
N SER A 192 -0.83 -12.32 -12.19
CA SER A 192 -2.28 -12.39 -12.41
C SER A 192 -2.95 -13.14 -11.27
N GLN A 193 -3.87 -12.49 -10.55
CA GLN A 193 -4.70 -13.14 -9.52
C GLN A 193 -6.13 -13.45 -10.03
N GLY A 194 -6.49 -13.02 -11.25
CA GLY A 194 -7.84 -13.10 -11.82
C GLY A 194 -7.90 -13.68 -13.25
N GLU A 195 -9.01 -13.47 -13.96
CA GLU A 195 -9.17 -13.87 -15.37
C GLU A 195 -8.54 -12.82 -16.32
N ASP A 196 -7.22 -12.70 -16.27
CA ASP A 196 -6.50 -11.58 -16.91
C ASP A 196 -6.18 -11.77 -18.39
N THR A 197 -6.03 -10.65 -19.10
CA THR A 197 -5.82 -10.54 -20.55
C THR A 197 -4.45 -9.95 -20.87
N LEU A 198 -3.62 -10.68 -21.62
CA LEU A 198 -2.46 -10.12 -22.31
C LEU A 198 -2.92 -9.60 -23.68
N ASP A 199 -2.83 -8.29 -23.93
CA ASP A 199 -3.34 -7.65 -25.14
C ASP A 199 -2.22 -7.02 -25.98
N PHE A 200 -1.84 -7.67 -27.07
CA PHE A 200 -0.85 -7.18 -28.04
C PHE A 200 -1.49 -6.47 -29.24
N SER A 201 -2.80 -6.16 -29.22
CA SER A 201 -3.54 -5.59 -30.36
C SER A 201 -2.98 -4.28 -30.91
N SER A 202 -2.29 -3.53 -30.05
CA SER A 202 -1.65 -2.24 -30.34
C SER A 202 -0.14 -2.35 -30.54
N TYR A 203 0.42 -3.57 -30.47
CA TYR A 203 1.82 -3.88 -30.72
C TYR A 203 2.11 -3.95 -32.23
N ASP A 204 3.30 -3.53 -32.63
CA ASP A 204 3.67 -3.28 -34.04
C ASP A 204 4.49 -4.39 -34.70
N ARG A 205 4.54 -5.58 -34.09
CA ARG A 205 5.38 -6.73 -34.50
C ARG A 205 4.74 -8.04 -34.08
N GLY A 206 5.04 -9.11 -34.81
CA GLY A 206 4.65 -10.46 -34.43
C GLY A 206 5.24 -10.86 -33.07
N VAL A 207 4.42 -11.46 -32.20
CA VAL A 207 4.77 -11.83 -30.82
C VAL A 207 4.89 -13.35 -30.64
N THR A 208 5.70 -13.78 -29.68
CA THR A 208 5.80 -15.19 -29.26
C THR A 208 5.60 -15.30 -27.76
N ILE A 209 4.45 -15.83 -27.33
CA ILE A 209 4.10 -15.94 -25.91
C ILE A 209 3.45 -17.30 -25.62
N ASP A 210 3.82 -17.90 -24.49
CA ASP A 210 3.40 -19.23 -24.08
C ASP A 210 2.93 -19.21 -22.62
N MET A 211 1.62 -19.04 -22.40
CA MET A 211 1.05 -18.91 -21.05
C MET A 211 1.22 -20.19 -20.21
N SER A 212 1.51 -21.34 -20.82
CA SER A 212 1.83 -22.59 -20.10
C SER A 212 3.18 -22.53 -19.35
N LYS A 213 4.03 -21.54 -19.66
CA LYS A 213 5.37 -21.38 -19.08
C LYS A 213 5.42 -20.32 -17.99
N THR A 214 4.71 -20.59 -16.90
CA THR A 214 4.79 -19.79 -15.67
C THR A 214 6.19 -19.81 -15.08
N ASP A 215 6.66 -18.68 -14.53
CA ASP A 215 8.01 -18.49 -13.97
C ASP A 215 9.19 -18.69 -14.95
N GLU A 216 8.95 -18.96 -16.24
CA GLU A 216 9.99 -18.89 -17.28
C GLU A 216 10.00 -17.52 -17.94
N ARG A 217 11.18 -16.90 -18.06
CA ARG A 217 11.39 -15.67 -18.81
C ARG A 217 11.33 -15.92 -20.32
N GLN A 218 10.37 -15.30 -21.00
CA GLN A 218 10.06 -15.53 -22.42
C GLN A 218 10.48 -14.34 -23.28
N GLN A 219 11.02 -14.60 -24.47
CA GLN A 219 11.33 -13.55 -25.45
C GLN A 219 10.09 -13.32 -26.32
N VAL A 220 9.35 -12.24 -26.05
CA VAL A 220 8.08 -11.95 -26.74
C VAL A 220 8.34 -11.41 -28.14
N ALA A 221 9.27 -10.46 -28.27
CA ALA A 221 9.65 -9.89 -29.54
C ALA A 221 11.11 -9.43 -29.53
N THR A 222 11.74 -9.37 -30.70
CA THR A 222 13.08 -8.80 -30.88
C THR A 222 13.21 -8.16 -32.26
N TRP A 223 13.88 -7.01 -32.31
CA TRP A 223 14.10 -6.27 -33.54
C TRP A 223 15.38 -5.45 -33.47
N ASP A 224 15.86 -5.06 -34.64
CA ASP A 224 17.01 -4.20 -34.83
C ASP A 224 16.54 -2.77 -35.16
N GLU A 225 16.91 -1.80 -34.33
CA GLU A 225 16.66 -0.37 -34.56
C GLU A 225 17.98 0.36 -34.87
N ALA A 226 17.92 1.49 -35.60
CA ALA A 226 19.10 2.32 -35.82
C ALA A 226 19.40 3.15 -34.57
N ASP A 227 20.67 3.21 -34.16
CA ASP A 227 21.11 4.06 -33.03
C ASP A 227 20.77 5.54 -33.32
N THR A 228 20.22 6.23 -32.32
CA THR A 228 19.70 7.59 -32.44
C THR A 228 20.80 8.66 -32.58
N VAL A 229 22.04 8.32 -32.24
CA VAL A 229 23.23 9.20 -32.31
C VAL A 229 24.10 8.87 -33.53
N ASP A 230 24.28 7.59 -33.86
CA ASP A 230 24.97 7.13 -35.07
C ASP A 230 24.12 6.09 -35.83
N PRO A 231 23.30 6.49 -36.82
CA PRO A 231 22.42 5.57 -37.57
C PRO A 231 23.17 4.59 -38.50
N THR A 232 24.50 4.49 -38.40
CA THR A 232 25.28 3.37 -38.96
C THR A 232 25.49 2.21 -37.98
N ILE A 233 25.14 2.41 -36.70
CA ILE A 233 25.07 1.40 -35.64
C ILE A 233 23.63 0.89 -35.57
N THR A 234 23.50 -0.42 -35.35
CA THR A 234 22.23 -1.10 -35.13
C THR A 234 22.19 -1.59 -33.69
N VAL A 235 21.10 -1.30 -33.00
CA VAL A 235 20.84 -1.70 -31.61
C VAL A 235 19.70 -2.70 -31.62
N THR A 236 19.97 -3.93 -31.15
CA THR A 236 18.92 -4.94 -30.98
C THR A 236 18.15 -4.65 -29.70
N LYS A 237 16.84 -4.41 -29.83
CA LYS A 237 15.90 -4.35 -28.71
C LYS A 237 15.19 -5.70 -28.55
N SER A 238 14.61 -5.92 -27.37
CA SER A 238 13.75 -7.08 -27.09
C SER A 238 12.72 -6.70 -26.05
N LEU A 239 11.55 -7.33 -26.15
CA LEU A 239 10.57 -7.41 -25.09
C LEU A 239 10.69 -8.80 -24.44
N TRP A 240 10.93 -8.84 -23.14
CA TRP A 240 10.95 -10.04 -22.33
C TRP A 240 9.82 -9.98 -21.31
N VAL A 241 9.11 -11.09 -21.14
CA VAL A 241 8.02 -11.21 -20.17
C VAL A 241 8.18 -12.51 -19.39
N THR A 242 8.09 -12.41 -18.07
CA THR A 242 7.94 -13.55 -17.15
C THR A 242 6.50 -13.51 -16.64
N LEU A 243 5.75 -14.61 -16.78
CA LEU A 243 4.35 -14.69 -16.36
C LEU A 243 4.21 -15.46 -15.04
N ARG A 244 3.41 -14.93 -14.11
CA ARG A 244 2.96 -15.58 -12.88
C ARG A 244 1.45 -15.55 -12.76
N GLY A 245 0.89 -16.56 -12.08
CA GLY A 245 -0.55 -16.60 -11.83
C GLY A 245 -1.36 -17.10 -13.02
N LEU A 246 -2.59 -16.59 -13.18
CA LEU A 246 -3.69 -17.27 -13.87
C LEU A 246 -4.21 -16.56 -15.13
N PHE A 247 -3.32 -15.99 -15.96
CA PHE A 247 -3.70 -15.41 -17.26
C PHE A 247 -4.60 -16.37 -18.06
N THR A 248 -5.79 -15.90 -18.46
CA THR A 248 -6.76 -16.70 -19.22
C THR A 248 -6.95 -16.20 -20.64
N ASN A 249 -6.73 -14.92 -20.91
CA ASN A 249 -7.02 -14.33 -22.22
C ASN A 249 -5.75 -13.80 -22.89
N LEU A 250 -5.67 -13.95 -24.21
CA LEU A 250 -4.51 -13.57 -25.00
C LEU A 250 -4.95 -13.04 -26.37
N ILE A 251 -4.62 -11.78 -26.66
CA ILE A 251 -4.91 -11.12 -27.93
C ILE A 251 -3.56 -10.83 -28.62
N GLY A 252 -3.44 -11.27 -29.86
CA GLY A 252 -2.27 -11.09 -30.73
C GLY A 252 -2.11 -9.67 -31.25
N SER A 253 -1.16 -9.52 -32.16
CA SER A 253 -0.80 -8.28 -32.85
C SER A 253 -1.64 -8.09 -34.13
N ASN A 254 -1.04 -7.57 -35.21
CA ASN A 254 -1.63 -7.59 -36.55
C ASN A 254 -0.57 -8.05 -37.57
N GLU A 255 0.33 -8.93 -37.10
CA GLU A 255 1.50 -9.50 -37.78
C GLU A 255 1.60 -11.00 -37.40
N ASP A 256 2.40 -11.80 -38.12
CA ASP A 256 2.49 -13.26 -37.89
C ASP A 256 2.92 -13.63 -36.44
N ASP A 257 1.99 -14.15 -35.63
CA ASP A 257 2.18 -14.45 -34.21
C ASP A 257 2.42 -15.94 -33.87
N VAL A 258 2.89 -16.21 -32.65
CA VAL A 258 2.96 -17.53 -32.02
C VAL A 258 2.35 -17.45 -30.60
N LEU A 259 1.08 -17.80 -30.49
CA LEU A 259 0.25 -17.64 -29.29
C LEU A 259 -0.06 -18.99 -28.66
N ARG A 260 0.16 -19.15 -27.35
CA ARG A 260 -0.25 -20.37 -26.63
C ARG A 260 -0.87 -20.07 -25.27
N GLY A 261 -1.96 -20.77 -24.98
CA GLY A 261 -2.58 -20.80 -23.67
C GLY A 261 -1.89 -21.76 -22.69
N ASN A 262 -2.58 -22.04 -21.58
CA ASN A 262 -2.10 -22.84 -20.45
C ASN A 262 -3.01 -24.07 -20.25
N ASP A 263 -3.19 -24.52 -19.00
CA ASP A 263 -4.07 -25.64 -18.64
C ASP A 263 -5.46 -25.17 -18.12
N LEU A 264 -5.81 -23.89 -18.32
CA LEU A 264 -7.08 -23.26 -17.94
C LEU A 264 -8.00 -23.09 -19.16
N VAL A 265 -9.24 -22.66 -18.93
CA VAL A 265 -10.11 -22.18 -20.02
C VAL A 265 -9.53 -20.88 -20.56
N ASN A 266 -9.07 -20.88 -21.82
CA ASN A 266 -8.49 -19.69 -22.44
C ASN A 266 -9.37 -19.05 -23.52
N THR A 267 -9.22 -17.75 -23.72
CA THR A 267 -9.69 -17.05 -24.92
C THR A 267 -8.49 -16.51 -25.70
N ILE A 268 -8.28 -16.97 -26.93
CA ILE A 268 -7.12 -16.57 -27.75
C ILE A 268 -7.58 -16.02 -29.10
N GLU A 269 -7.12 -14.81 -29.44
CA GLU A 269 -7.40 -14.12 -30.71
C GLU A 269 -6.09 -13.78 -31.44
N GLY A 270 -5.85 -14.32 -32.64
CA GLY A 270 -4.65 -14.02 -33.47
C GLY A 270 -4.72 -12.66 -34.17
N ARG A 271 -5.89 -12.35 -34.75
CA ARG A 271 -6.26 -11.12 -35.50
C ARG A 271 -5.79 -11.17 -36.96
N ASP A 272 -4.98 -10.22 -37.41
CA ASP A 272 -4.47 -10.19 -38.79
C ASP A 272 -3.10 -10.87 -38.81
N GLY A 273 -2.95 -12.05 -39.43
CA GLY A 273 -1.65 -12.73 -39.41
C GLY A 273 -1.67 -14.14 -40.02
N ASN A 274 -0.51 -14.77 -40.16
CA ASN A 274 -0.44 -16.21 -40.44
C ASN A 274 -0.07 -16.95 -39.15
N ASP A 275 -0.99 -16.95 -38.20
CA ASP A 275 -0.67 -17.16 -36.79
C ASP A 275 -0.51 -18.62 -36.41
N GLN A 276 0.33 -18.90 -35.43
CA GLN A 276 0.49 -20.21 -34.83
C GLN A 276 -0.14 -20.25 -33.44
N ILE A 277 -1.37 -20.74 -33.37
CA ILE A 277 -2.15 -20.75 -32.13
C ILE A 277 -2.24 -22.16 -31.53
N GLY A 278 -2.21 -22.26 -30.20
CA GLY A 278 -2.56 -23.47 -29.46
C GLY A 278 -3.26 -23.14 -28.14
N GLY A 279 -4.43 -23.74 -27.89
CA GLY A 279 -5.17 -23.53 -26.63
C GLY A 279 -4.41 -24.03 -25.42
N GLY A 280 -3.99 -25.30 -25.46
CA GLY A 280 -3.28 -25.96 -24.36
C GLY A 280 -4.15 -27.07 -23.78
N GLY A 281 -4.35 -27.06 -22.47
CA GLY A 281 -5.36 -27.85 -21.78
C GLY A 281 -6.50 -26.94 -21.33
N GLY A 282 -7.75 -27.34 -21.50
CA GLY A 282 -8.85 -26.43 -21.20
C GLY A 282 -10.13 -26.73 -21.96
N VAL A 283 -10.91 -25.68 -22.17
CA VAL A 283 -12.14 -25.62 -22.97
C VAL A 283 -12.13 -24.27 -23.69
N ASP A 284 -11.28 -24.16 -24.69
CA ASP A 284 -10.75 -22.86 -25.11
C ASP A 284 -11.60 -22.21 -26.21
N ASN A 285 -11.69 -20.88 -26.21
CA ASN A 285 -12.33 -20.11 -27.28
C ASN A 285 -11.25 -19.51 -28.18
N ILE A 286 -11.09 -20.05 -29.39
CA ILE A 286 -9.99 -19.65 -30.27
C ILE A 286 -10.51 -19.04 -31.58
N PHE A 287 -9.93 -17.89 -31.90
CA PHE A 287 -10.16 -17.06 -33.05
C PHE A 287 -8.81 -16.88 -33.75
N GLY A 288 -8.62 -17.47 -34.94
CA GLY A 288 -7.44 -17.22 -35.77
C GLY A 288 -7.47 -15.77 -36.23
N GLY A 289 -8.39 -15.48 -37.14
CA GLY A 289 -8.74 -14.11 -37.54
C GLY A 289 -8.80 -14.00 -39.05
N ASP A 290 -8.05 -13.06 -39.62
CA ASP A 290 -7.90 -12.81 -41.06
C ASP A 290 -6.51 -13.27 -41.55
N GLN A 291 -6.47 -13.99 -42.69
CA GLN A 291 -5.34 -14.71 -43.29
C GLN A 291 -5.18 -16.16 -42.78
N SER A 292 -4.00 -16.80 -42.90
CA SER A 292 -3.87 -18.27 -42.89
C SER A 292 -3.22 -18.83 -41.62
N ASP A 293 -4.09 -19.20 -40.68
CA ASP A 293 -3.68 -19.65 -39.35
C ASP A 293 -3.37 -21.15 -39.29
N ALA A 294 -2.34 -21.49 -38.51
CA ALA A 294 -1.89 -22.85 -38.27
C ALA A 294 -2.13 -23.24 -36.81
N LEU A 295 -2.90 -24.30 -36.58
CA LEU A 295 -3.05 -24.87 -35.25
C LEU A 295 -1.90 -25.80 -34.90
N ASN A 296 -1.31 -25.62 -33.72
CA ASN A 296 -0.17 -26.41 -33.25
C ASN A 296 -0.50 -27.17 -31.96
N SER A 297 -0.58 -28.49 -32.01
CA SER A 297 -0.90 -29.34 -30.84
C SER A 297 0.35 -29.70 -30.03
N TYR A 298 0.18 -29.80 -28.71
CA TYR A 298 1.26 -29.72 -27.71
C TYR A 298 2.24 -30.92 -27.68
N ASP A 299 1.92 -32.07 -28.28
CA ASP A 299 2.71 -33.30 -28.13
C ASP A 299 2.99 -34.02 -29.48
N PRO A 300 4.26 -34.16 -29.92
CA PRO A 300 4.62 -34.94 -31.12
C PRO A 300 4.48 -36.47 -30.95
N SER A 301 3.98 -36.96 -29.81
CA SER A 301 3.62 -38.36 -29.59
C SER A 301 2.13 -38.67 -29.85
N ASP A 302 1.27 -37.65 -29.88
CA ASP A 302 -0.11 -37.74 -30.40
C ASP A 302 -0.13 -37.27 -31.86
N GLY A 303 -0.47 -38.18 -32.77
CA GLY A 303 -0.15 -38.03 -34.20
C GLY A 303 -0.92 -36.95 -34.94
N MET A 304 -0.19 -36.10 -35.67
CA MET A 304 -0.72 -35.15 -36.64
C MET A 304 -1.56 -35.86 -37.72
N ASP A 305 -2.85 -35.53 -37.79
CA ASP A 305 -3.78 -36.01 -38.82
C ASP A 305 -4.56 -34.86 -39.46
N ILE A 306 -4.23 -34.60 -40.73
CA ILE A 306 -4.83 -33.59 -41.60
C ILE A 306 -5.89 -34.28 -42.46
N ASP A 307 -7.18 -34.13 -42.15
CA ASP A 307 -8.27 -34.56 -43.05
C ASP A 307 -8.88 -33.36 -43.81
N LEU A 308 -8.55 -33.28 -45.10
CA LEU A 308 -9.08 -32.29 -46.04
C LEU A 308 -10.32 -32.84 -46.74
N ASP A 309 -11.49 -32.89 -46.07
CA ASP A 309 -12.83 -32.89 -46.72
C ASP A 309 -14.03 -32.98 -45.72
N ALA A 310 -14.17 -32.06 -44.75
CA ALA A 310 -15.49 -31.84 -44.11
C ALA A 310 -15.67 -30.48 -43.42
N VAL A 311 -16.84 -29.87 -43.64
CA VAL A 311 -17.42 -28.87 -42.73
C VAL A 311 -17.80 -29.56 -41.41
N ALA A 312 -17.42 -28.93 -40.29
CA ALA A 312 -17.46 -29.43 -38.91
C ALA A 312 -16.39 -30.50 -38.58
N VAL A 313 -15.55 -30.18 -37.58
CA VAL A 313 -14.43 -31.02 -37.11
C VAL A 313 -14.82 -31.70 -35.80
N PRO A 314 -14.83 -33.05 -35.73
CA PRO A 314 -14.93 -33.77 -34.47
C PRO A 314 -13.70 -34.64 -34.19
N GLY A 315 -12.83 -34.15 -33.30
CA GLY A 315 -11.96 -34.97 -32.45
C GLY A 315 -10.48 -35.07 -32.82
N GLY A 316 -9.64 -34.56 -31.92
CA GLY A 316 -8.17 -34.50 -32.06
C GLY A 316 -7.46 -33.52 -31.12
N VAL A 317 -8.21 -32.84 -30.25
CA VAL A 317 -7.78 -31.94 -29.17
C VAL A 317 -8.71 -32.17 -27.96
N ASN A 318 -8.42 -31.53 -26.82
CA ASN A 318 -9.36 -31.53 -25.70
C ASN A 318 -10.71 -30.99 -26.17
N HIS A 319 -11.75 -31.70 -25.76
CA HIS A 319 -12.74 -32.05 -26.77
C HIS A 319 -13.98 -31.13 -26.76
N GLU A 320 -13.82 -29.99 -26.10
CA GLU A 320 -14.85 -29.00 -25.79
C GLU A 320 -14.51 -27.59 -26.35
N ASP A 321 -13.30 -27.39 -26.90
CA ASP A 321 -12.81 -26.11 -27.46
C ASP A 321 -13.70 -25.57 -28.61
N ASN A 322 -13.97 -24.26 -28.58
CA ASN A 322 -14.81 -23.53 -29.53
C ASN A 322 -13.96 -22.77 -30.57
N TRP A 323 -14.00 -23.25 -31.81
CA TRP A 323 -13.27 -22.70 -32.95
C TRP A 323 -14.16 -21.78 -33.77
N HIS A 324 -13.77 -20.50 -33.92
CA HIS A 324 -14.60 -19.48 -34.57
C HIS A 324 -14.17 -19.16 -36.02
N SER A 325 -12.88 -19.04 -36.28
CA SER A 325 -12.28 -18.88 -37.62
C SER A 325 -10.84 -19.41 -37.62
N ILE A 326 -10.47 -20.23 -38.62
CA ILE A 326 -9.10 -20.69 -38.93
C ILE A 326 -9.05 -20.99 -40.44
N GLU A 327 -8.14 -20.36 -41.21
CA GLU A 327 -7.92 -20.71 -42.63
C GLU A 327 -6.74 -21.67 -42.84
N LEU A 328 -7.06 -22.95 -43.07
CA LEU A 328 -6.07 -24.02 -43.22
C LEU A 328 -5.05 -23.78 -44.36
N PRO A 329 -3.73 -23.97 -44.10
CA PRO A 329 -2.71 -23.89 -45.14
C PRO A 329 -2.82 -25.03 -46.16
N VAL A 330 -2.52 -24.73 -47.42
CA VAL A 330 -2.58 -25.70 -48.54
C VAL A 330 -1.51 -26.80 -48.36
N ALA A 331 -1.96 -28.03 -48.14
CA ALA A 331 -1.13 -29.11 -47.62
C ALA A 331 -0.07 -29.73 -48.58
N LEU A 332 1.00 -30.24 -47.97
CA LEU A 332 1.75 -31.43 -48.38
C LEU A 332 1.78 -32.43 -47.18
N PRO A 333 1.96 -33.76 -47.37
CA PRO A 333 1.17 -34.76 -46.62
C PRO A 333 1.81 -35.49 -45.40
N LEU A 334 1.05 -35.60 -44.29
CA LEU A 334 0.54 -36.81 -43.54
C LEU A 334 1.41 -38.08 -43.27
N PRO A 335 1.05 -39.02 -42.33
CA PRO A 335 0.12 -39.06 -41.13
C PRO A 335 0.78 -39.78 -39.89
N PRO A 336 0.13 -40.41 -38.85
CA PRO A 336 -1.32 -40.57 -38.48
C PRO A 336 -1.77 -40.52 -36.96
N SER A 337 -3.08 -40.23 -36.79
CA SER A 337 -4.12 -40.57 -35.74
C SER A 337 -4.02 -41.88 -34.90
N PRO A 338 -4.85 -42.16 -33.83
CA PRO A 338 -6.30 -41.79 -33.64
C PRO A 338 -6.98 -41.61 -32.23
N ILE A 339 -7.94 -40.65 -32.13
CA ILE A 339 -9.35 -40.72 -31.56
C ILE A 339 -9.63 -40.82 -30.01
N SER A 340 -10.40 -39.89 -29.41
CA SER A 340 -11.80 -40.13 -28.89
C SER A 340 -12.55 -38.96 -28.16
N THR A 341 -13.90 -38.96 -28.26
CA THR A 341 -14.94 -37.95 -27.84
C THR A 341 -15.48 -38.01 -26.37
N PRO A 342 -16.25 -37.00 -25.87
CA PRO A 342 -16.08 -36.49 -24.48
C PRO A 342 -17.34 -36.16 -23.59
N ALA A 343 -17.08 -35.40 -22.51
CA ALA A 343 -17.83 -34.29 -21.90
C ALA A 343 -18.86 -34.48 -20.76
N ALA A 344 -18.82 -33.55 -19.76
CA ALA A 344 -19.91 -32.59 -19.41
C ALA A 344 -19.91 -31.98 -17.96
N LEU A 345 -19.63 -30.66 -17.85
CA LEU A 345 -20.51 -29.56 -17.32
C LEU A 345 -20.56 -29.06 -15.82
N LEU A 346 -20.03 -27.82 -15.58
CA LEU A 346 -20.45 -26.60 -14.78
C LEU A 346 -21.09 -26.69 -13.34
N VAL A 347 -21.20 -25.68 -12.41
CA VAL A 347 -21.35 -24.16 -12.38
C VAL A 347 -20.91 -23.57 -10.96
N PRO A 348 -20.51 -22.27 -10.78
CA PRO A 348 -20.07 -21.62 -9.50
C PRO A 348 -21.03 -20.57 -8.83
N VAL A 349 -20.63 -19.93 -7.68
CA VAL A 349 -21.28 -18.77 -6.97
C VAL A 349 -20.24 -17.88 -6.18
N THR A 350 -20.55 -16.61 -5.86
CA THR A 350 -19.72 -15.39 -5.62
C THR A 350 -19.52 -14.80 -4.18
N GLY A 351 -18.48 -13.94 -3.99
CA GLY A 351 -18.50 -12.65 -3.19
C GLY A 351 -17.77 -12.59 -1.81
N VAL A 352 -17.39 -11.45 -1.17
CA VAL A 352 -17.42 -9.96 -1.44
C VAL A 352 -16.53 -9.14 -0.43
N GLY A 353 -15.85 -8.03 -0.81
CA GLY A 353 -15.52 -6.85 0.07
C GLY A 353 -14.02 -6.42 0.28
N GLY A 354 -13.72 -5.10 0.25
CA GLY A 354 -12.36 -4.47 0.41
C GLY A 354 -12.25 -3.37 1.50
N ASN A 355 -11.14 -2.59 1.54
CA ASN A 355 -10.91 -1.34 2.33
C ASN A 355 -9.50 -0.67 2.08
N LEU A 356 -9.47 0.51 1.43
CA LEU A 356 -8.57 1.71 1.48
C LEU A 356 -7.32 1.78 2.41
N PHE A 357 -6.18 2.43 2.01
CA PHE A 357 -4.99 2.79 2.86
C PHE A 357 -4.68 4.31 3.08
N ILE A 358 -3.88 4.63 4.13
CA ILE A 358 -3.38 5.96 4.61
C ILE A 358 -2.10 5.66 5.45
N PRO A 359 -0.98 6.40 5.33
CA PRO A 359 0.25 6.13 6.08
C PRO A 359 0.12 6.28 7.62
N VAL A 360 0.91 5.47 8.32
CA VAL A 360 0.60 4.96 9.67
C VAL A 360 1.35 5.69 10.80
N THR A 361 0.69 5.96 11.94
CA THR A 361 1.39 6.29 13.21
C THR A 361 1.94 5.03 13.87
N GLY A 362 2.89 5.08 14.81
CA GLY A 362 3.48 3.88 15.45
C GLY A 362 2.50 3.02 16.28
N GLY A 363 1.60 2.31 15.61
CA GLY A 363 0.31 1.81 16.06
C GLY A 363 -0.73 2.07 14.96
N GLY A 364 -1.19 0.99 14.33
CA GLY A 364 -1.84 0.93 13.03
C GLY A 364 -3.05 1.81 12.72
N ARG A 365 -3.36 1.96 11.41
CA ARG A 365 -4.53 2.72 10.89
C ARG A 365 -5.80 2.33 11.63
N GLY A 366 -6.00 1.02 11.74
CA GLY A 366 -7.17 0.38 12.30
C GLY A 366 -6.86 -0.62 13.38
N LEU A 367 -5.63 -0.67 13.92
CA LEU A 367 -5.24 -1.65 14.93
C LEU A 367 -4.22 -1.09 15.93
N VAL A 368 -4.62 -0.94 17.20
CA VAL A 368 -3.79 -0.33 18.25
C VAL A 368 -3.74 -1.19 19.51
N ALA A 369 -2.62 -1.12 20.25
CA ALA A 369 -2.42 -1.89 21.48
C ALA A 369 -1.70 -1.09 22.58
N GLY A 370 -2.14 -1.29 23.82
CA GLY A 370 -1.51 -0.76 25.04
C GLY A 370 -0.89 -1.85 25.91
N GLU A 371 -0.87 -1.65 27.24
CA GLU A 371 -0.14 -2.55 28.17
C GLU A 371 -0.66 -3.99 28.11
N GLY A 372 -1.98 -4.13 28.14
CA GLY A 372 -2.69 -5.41 28.09
C GLY A 372 -4.04 -5.33 27.38
N HIS A 373 -4.24 -4.33 26.52
CA HIS A 373 -5.46 -4.13 25.75
C HIS A 373 -5.16 -3.92 24.27
N THR A 374 -6.13 -4.21 23.42
CA THR A 374 -6.07 -4.04 21.96
C THR A 374 -7.41 -3.47 21.50
N CYS A 375 -7.36 -2.55 20.54
CA CYS A 375 -8.55 -2.05 19.85
C CYS A 375 -8.34 -2.12 18.33
N ALA A 376 -9.42 -2.35 17.60
CA ALA A 376 -9.46 -2.34 16.15
C ALA A 376 -10.59 -1.43 15.64
N LEU A 377 -10.41 -0.90 14.44
CA LEU A 377 -11.40 -0.17 13.66
C LEU A 377 -12.07 -1.16 12.69
N VAL A 378 -13.39 -1.08 12.56
CA VAL A 378 -14.22 -1.97 11.72
C VAL A 378 -15.22 -1.09 10.97
N GLY A 379 -14.94 -0.81 9.70
CA GLY A 379 -15.55 0.33 9.02
C GLY A 379 -15.22 1.61 9.79
N ASN A 380 -16.22 2.39 10.19
CA ASN A 380 -16.03 3.61 10.97
C ASN A 380 -16.30 3.44 12.48
N GLU A 381 -16.33 2.19 12.97
CA GLU A 381 -16.65 1.84 14.36
C GLU A 381 -15.50 1.17 15.12
N VAL A 382 -15.43 1.38 16.43
CA VAL A 382 -14.31 0.91 17.27
C VAL A 382 -14.69 -0.32 18.07
N VAL A 383 -13.82 -1.34 18.07
CA VAL A 383 -13.96 -2.58 18.84
C VAL A 383 -12.74 -2.76 19.74
N CYS A 384 -12.91 -3.02 21.04
CA CYS A 384 -11.80 -3.18 21.99
C CYS A 384 -11.91 -4.46 22.83
N TRP A 385 -10.76 -4.98 23.28
CA TRP A 385 -10.62 -6.12 24.19
C TRP A 385 -9.32 -6.06 25.03
N GLY A 386 -9.17 -7.01 25.95
CA GLY A 386 -8.08 -7.11 26.92
C GLY A 386 -8.38 -6.44 28.26
N GLU A 387 -7.35 -5.93 28.93
CA GLU A 387 -7.44 -5.27 30.23
C GLU A 387 -8.42 -4.09 30.21
N ASN A 388 -9.33 -4.02 31.18
CA ASN A 388 -10.23 -2.88 31.37
C ASN A 388 -10.28 -2.41 32.84
N THR A 389 -9.12 -2.35 33.49
CA THR A 389 -8.97 -1.95 34.89
C THR A 389 -9.17 -0.45 35.12
N SER A 390 -8.87 0.36 34.11
CA SER A 390 -9.00 1.82 34.11
C SER A 390 -10.06 2.35 33.13
N GLY A 391 -10.73 1.47 32.36
CA GLY A 391 -11.77 1.84 31.39
C GLY A 391 -11.29 1.88 29.93
N GLN A 392 -10.05 1.47 29.66
CA GLN A 392 -9.37 1.58 28.36
C GLN A 392 -10.02 0.85 27.18
N THR A 393 -10.91 -0.12 27.40
CA THR A 393 -11.68 -0.75 26.31
C THR A 393 -12.98 -0.03 25.97
N GLY A 394 -13.29 1.11 26.62
CA GLY A 394 -14.50 1.89 26.33
C GLY A 394 -15.79 1.20 26.81
N GLN A 395 -15.67 0.29 27.79
CA GLN A 395 -16.76 -0.50 28.34
C GLN A 395 -16.98 -0.22 29.83
N ASP A 396 -18.23 -0.18 30.28
CA ASP A 396 -18.66 0.03 31.68
C ASP A 396 -18.30 -1.11 32.68
N ALA A 397 -17.46 -2.06 32.28
CA ALA A 397 -17.12 -3.25 33.05
C ALA A 397 -15.69 -3.18 33.59
N SER A 398 -15.50 -3.03 34.91
CA SER A 398 -14.17 -2.97 35.56
C SER A 398 -13.45 -4.33 35.65
N ILE A 399 -13.52 -5.14 34.59
CA ILE A 399 -12.90 -6.46 34.43
C ILE A 399 -12.38 -6.58 33.01
N ALA A 400 -11.29 -7.33 32.83
CA ALA A 400 -10.74 -7.60 31.50
C ALA A 400 -11.79 -8.22 30.55
N GLN A 401 -11.95 -7.62 29.38
CA GLN A 401 -12.81 -8.09 28.30
C GLN A 401 -12.01 -9.04 27.41
N ALA A 402 -12.00 -10.33 27.74
CA ALA A 402 -11.31 -11.33 26.94
C ALA A 402 -11.92 -11.53 25.53
N THR A 403 -13.02 -10.86 25.17
CA THR A 403 -13.68 -10.94 23.86
C THR A 403 -13.88 -9.53 23.28
N PRO A 404 -13.65 -9.31 21.97
CA PRO A 404 -13.89 -8.03 21.30
C PRO A 404 -15.32 -7.52 21.49
N ALA A 405 -15.47 -6.23 21.81
CA ALA A 405 -16.75 -5.54 22.00
C ALA A 405 -16.73 -4.11 21.44
N PHE A 406 -17.82 -3.69 20.81
CA PHE A 406 -17.99 -2.34 20.24
C PHE A 406 -18.02 -1.25 21.31
N VAL A 407 -17.26 -0.19 21.10
CA VAL A 407 -17.24 1.03 21.93
C VAL A 407 -18.43 1.90 21.55
N GLU A 408 -19.32 2.14 22.50
CA GLU A 408 -20.53 2.94 22.29
C GLU A 408 -20.26 4.45 22.35
N GLY A 409 -21.02 5.23 21.57
CA GLY A 409 -20.95 6.70 21.59
C GLY A 409 -19.90 7.33 20.68
N LEU A 410 -19.27 6.54 19.81
CA LEU A 410 -18.44 7.00 18.69
C LEU A 410 -19.21 6.82 17.36
N ASP A 411 -18.89 7.67 16.37
CA ASP A 411 -19.43 7.65 15.02
C ASP A 411 -18.39 8.28 14.07
N GLY A 412 -18.28 7.79 12.84
CA GLY A 412 -17.36 8.32 11.84
C GLY A 412 -15.87 8.32 12.24
N ILE A 413 -15.37 7.26 12.91
CA ILE A 413 -13.96 7.19 13.32
C ILE A 413 -13.07 6.79 12.14
N VAL A 414 -11.97 7.51 11.96
CA VAL A 414 -11.00 7.33 10.85
C VAL A 414 -9.62 6.88 11.32
N SER A 415 -9.29 7.03 12.61
CA SER A 415 -8.00 6.58 13.16
C SER A 415 -8.09 6.36 14.68
N LEU A 416 -7.23 5.47 15.18
CA LEU A 416 -7.10 5.11 16.59
C LEU A 416 -5.68 5.38 17.11
N SER A 417 -5.55 5.57 18.42
CA SER A 417 -4.26 5.50 19.10
C SER A 417 -4.40 4.99 20.53
N ALA A 418 -3.57 4.02 20.92
CA ALA A 418 -3.53 3.51 22.28
C ALA A 418 -2.27 4.01 23.01
N GLY A 419 -2.45 4.54 24.21
CA GLY A 419 -1.39 4.67 25.19
C GLY A 419 -1.27 3.41 26.05
N SER A 420 -0.65 3.52 27.23
CA SER A 420 -0.47 2.36 28.11
C SER A 420 -1.80 1.83 28.64
N LYS A 421 -2.63 2.72 29.21
CA LYS A 421 -3.94 2.42 29.82
C LYS A 421 -5.04 3.40 29.41
N HIS A 422 -4.89 4.03 28.27
CA HIS A 422 -5.90 4.88 27.66
C HIS A 422 -5.90 4.68 26.15
N THR A 423 -7.02 5.02 25.53
CA THR A 423 -7.23 4.93 24.08
C THR A 423 -7.85 6.23 23.61
N CYS A 424 -7.46 6.66 22.42
CA CYS A 424 -8.03 7.80 21.72
C CYS A 424 -8.48 7.40 20.31
N ALA A 425 -9.46 8.12 19.78
CA ALA A 425 -9.99 7.99 18.43
C ALA A 425 -10.10 9.39 17.80
N LEU A 426 -9.83 9.47 16.50
CA LEU A 426 -10.04 10.65 15.67
C LEU A 426 -11.27 10.41 14.78
N ASP A 427 -12.23 11.33 14.80
CA ASP A 427 -13.37 11.30 13.88
C ASP A 427 -13.10 12.06 12.57
N ALA A 428 -13.87 11.76 11.54
CA ALA A 428 -13.81 12.40 10.21
C ALA A 428 -14.07 13.92 10.23
N ASN A 429 -14.58 14.48 11.35
CA ASN A 429 -14.69 15.92 11.52
C ASN A 429 -13.40 16.54 12.08
N GLY A 430 -12.34 15.76 12.32
CA GLY A 430 -11.10 16.20 12.95
C GLY A 430 -11.23 16.47 14.46
N ASP A 431 -12.20 15.85 15.14
CA ASP A 431 -12.32 15.92 16.60
C ASP A 431 -11.78 14.64 17.28
N VAL A 432 -11.14 14.79 18.44
CA VAL A 432 -10.52 13.69 19.19
C VAL A 432 -11.37 13.29 20.40
N TRP A 433 -11.47 11.98 20.62
CA TRP A 433 -12.19 11.36 21.73
C TRP A 433 -11.25 10.41 22.46
N CYS A 434 -11.10 10.54 23.79
CA CYS A 434 -10.22 9.67 24.59
C CYS A 434 -10.96 9.04 25.78
N TRP A 435 -10.56 7.84 26.18
CA TRP A 435 -11.08 7.10 27.34
C TRP A 435 -10.01 6.21 28.00
N GLY A 436 -10.29 5.73 29.21
CA GLY A 436 -9.40 4.93 30.04
C GLY A 436 -8.83 5.69 31.24
N GLU A 437 -7.58 5.39 31.58
CA GLU A 437 -6.84 6.02 32.66
C GLU A 437 -6.63 7.52 32.39
N ASN A 438 -6.74 8.33 33.43
CA ASN A 438 -6.62 9.79 33.34
C ASN A 438 -5.89 10.40 34.55
N ALA A 439 -5.16 9.59 35.33
CA ALA A 439 -4.56 10.03 36.60
C ALA A 439 -3.60 11.22 36.43
N ASP A 440 -2.95 11.32 35.27
CA ASP A 440 -1.99 12.38 34.90
C ASP A 440 -2.60 13.38 33.89
N GLY A 441 -3.87 13.19 33.50
CA GLY A 441 -4.61 14.06 32.59
C GLY A 441 -4.58 13.66 31.10
N GLN A 442 -4.12 12.44 30.77
CA GLN A 442 -3.92 11.94 29.41
C GLN A 442 -5.17 11.87 28.51
N LEU A 443 -6.37 12.05 29.06
CA LEU A 443 -7.61 12.15 28.27
C LEU A 443 -7.94 13.58 27.80
N GLY A 444 -7.20 14.62 28.24
CA GLY A 444 -7.35 15.98 27.74
C GLY A 444 -8.69 16.65 28.09
N SER A 445 -9.41 16.11 29.09
CA SER A 445 -10.77 16.51 29.48
C SER A 445 -10.84 17.72 30.42
N GLY A 446 -9.70 18.29 30.81
CA GLY A 446 -9.57 19.27 31.88
C GLY A 446 -9.74 18.69 33.29
N THR A 447 -9.68 17.36 33.42
CA THR A 447 -9.83 16.62 34.68
C THR A 447 -8.79 15.50 34.79
N ILE A 448 -8.65 14.91 35.98
CA ILE A 448 -7.79 13.76 36.26
C ILE A 448 -8.59 12.49 36.65
N GLU A 449 -9.88 12.46 36.30
CA GLU A 449 -10.78 11.33 36.60
C GLU A 449 -10.80 10.37 35.40
N ASN A 450 -10.60 9.07 35.63
CA ASN A 450 -10.68 8.04 34.59
C ASN A 450 -12.09 8.01 33.95
N SER A 451 -12.17 7.61 32.67
CA SER A 451 -13.45 7.44 31.99
C SER A 451 -13.58 6.06 31.34
N SER A 452 -14.66 5.33 31.63
CA SER A 452 -15.03 4.10 30.91
C SER A 452 -15.71 4.37 29.57
N VAL A 453 -15.97 5.63 29.22
CA VAL A 453 -16.67 6.04 27.99
C VAL A 453 -15.87 7.09 27.22
N PRO A 454 -15.96 7.11 25.87
CA PRO A 454 -15.32 8.13 25.04
C PRO A 454 -15.65 9.55 25.48
N THR A 455 -14.60 10.32 25.80
CA THR A 455 -14.72 11.71 26.25
C THR A 455 -14.05 12.61 25.22
N LYS A 456 -14.82 13.55 24.65
CA LYS A 456 -14.30 14.50 23.67
C LYS A 456 -13.22 15.40 24.29
N VAL A 457 -12.05 15.47 23.65
CA VAL A 457 -10.99 16.40 24.00
C VAL A 457 -11.47 17.82 23.68
N THR A 458 -11.18 18.79 24.56
CA THR A 458 -11.62 20.18 24.37
C THR A 458 -10.46 21.16 24.59
N GLY A 459 -10.52 22.31 23.93
CA GLY A 459 -9.49 23.36 24.04
C GLY A 459 -8.43 23.38 22.93
N LEU A 460 -8.52 22.48 21.94
CA LEU A 460 -7.71 22.54 20.73
C LEU A 460 -8.15 23.72 19.84
N PRO A 461 -7.20 24.52 19.28
CA PRO A 461 -7.54 25.72 18.50
C PRO A 461 -7.97 25.45 17.05
N ALA A 462 -7.63 24.28 16.49
CA ALA A 462 -7.94 23.86 15.13
C ALA A 462 -8.29 22.36 15.11
N LYS A 463 -8.69 21.86 13.93
CA LYS A 463 -8.99 20.43 13.71
C LYS A 463 -7.72 19.59 13.73
N VAL A 464 -7.86 18.34 14.13
CA VAL A 464 -6.76 17.39 14.30
C VAL A 464 -6.56 16.57 13.02
N GLN A 465 -5.30 16.45 12.61
CA GLN A 465 -4.84 15.58 11.54
C GLN A 465 -4.48 14.19 12.08
N MET A 466 -3.81 14.12 13.24
CA MET A 466 -3.43 12.84 13.86
C MET A 466 -3.43 12.91 15.39
N VAL A 467 -3.55 11.76 16.05
CA VAL A 467 -3.42 11.62 17.50
C VAL A 467 -2.47 10.47 17.83
N THR A 468 -1.61 10.65 18.84
CA THR A 468 -0.68 9.62 19.31
C THR A 468 -0.66 9.53 20.83
N GLY A 469 -0.91 8.34 21.37
CA GLY A 469 -0.85 8.04 22.80
C GLY A 469 0.52 7.53 23.24
N GLY A 470 1.14 8.21 24.20
CA GLY A 470 2.33 7.74 24.91
C GLY A 470 1.96 6.88 26.12
N ASN A 471 2.88 6.69 27.06
CA ASN A 471 2.59 5.91 28.27
C ASN A 471 1.40 6.50 29.07
N ASN A 472 1.59 7.72 29.58
CA ASN A 472 0.63 8.45 30.43
C ASN A 472 0.36 9.86 29.87
N PHE A 473 0.47 10.04 28.56
CA PHE A 473 0.23 11.32 27.88
C PHE A 473 -0.24 11.10 26.44
N THR A 474 -0.71 12.16 25.80
CA THR A 474 -1.22 12.14 24.42
C THR A 474 -0.79 13.42 23.69
N CYS A 475 -0.49 13.32 22.40
CA CYS A 475 -0.24 14.46 21.52
C CYS A 475 -1.09 14.38 20.26
N SER A 476 -1.44 15.53 19.69
CA SER A 476 -2.09 15.67 18.40
C SER A 476 -1.37 16.67 17.51
N LEU A 477 -1.28 16.35 16.23
CA LEU A 477 -0.91 17.28 15.17
C LEU A 477 -2.21 17.87 14.64
N LEU A 478 -2.28 19.20 14.57
CA LEU A 478 -3.43 19.91 14.05
C LEU A 478 -3.18 20.30 12.60
N MET A 479 -4.25 20.49 11.82
CA MET A 479 -4.22 20.89 10.39
C MET A 479 -3.49 22.22 10.11
N ASN A 480 -3.01 22.92 11.14
CA ASN A 480 -2.18 24.12 11.05
C ASN A 480 -0.70 23.85 11.44
N GLN A 481 -0.25 22.60 11.39
CA GLN A 481 1.05 22.10 11.82
C GLN A 481 1.45 22.43 13.28
N GLU A 482 0.48 22.80 14.14
CA GLU A 482 0.74 22.93 15.58
C GLU A 482 0.59 21.58 16.28
N VAL A 483 1.64 21.16 17.01
CA VAL A 483 1.53 20.04 17.95
C VAL A 483 0.97 20.52 19.29
N TRP A 484 -0.07 19.85 19.77
CA TRP A 484 -0.69 20.08 21.08
C TRP A 484 -0.69 18.78 21.89
N CYS A 485 -0.22 18.83 23.14
CA CYS A 485 -0.06 17.65 23.99
C CYS A 485 -0.72 17.85 25.37
N TRP A 486 -1.03 16.75 26.06
CA TRP A 486 -1.61 16.73 27.41
C TRP A 486 -1.31 15.40 28.14
N GLY A 487 -1.44 15.37 29.45
CA GLY A 487 -1.07 14.25 30.33
C GLY A 487 0.19 14.51 31.16
N ASP A 488 0.89 13.43 31.54
CA ASP A 488 2.18 13.48 32.27
C ASP A 488 3.20 14.35 31.53
N ASN A 489 3.93 15.16 32.29
CA ASN A 489 5.01 16.03 31.81
C ASN A 489 6.24 15.97 32.74
N THR A 490 6.35 14.96 33.60
CA THR A 490 7.42 14.80 34.59
C THR A 490 8.83 14.87 33.96
N TYR A 491 8.96 14.48 32.69
CA TYR A 491 10.21 14.47 31.92
C TYR A 491 10.25 15.51 30.79
N GLY A 492 9.24 16.38 30.70
CA GLY A 492 9.12 17.42 29.66
C GLY A 492 8.57 16.91 28.33
N GLN A 493 7.91 15.76 28.32
CA GLN A 493 7.40 15.11 27.10
C GLN A 493 6.34 15.94 26.35
N LEU A 494 5.64 16.87 27.01
CA LEU A 494 4.69 17.77 26.34
C LEU A 494 5.39 18.92 25.59
N ASN A 495 6.68 19.16 25.88
CA ASN A 495 7.49 20.26 25.32
C ASN A 495 6.81 21.65 25.41
N ASP A 496 5.98 21.87 26.43
CA ASP A 496 5.39 23.18 26.76
C ASP A 496 6.40 24.12 27.46
N GLY A 497 7.61 23.62 27.74
CA GLY A 497 8.67 24.28 28.50
C GLY A 497 8.41 24.34 30.01
N THR A 498 7.53 23.48 30.53
CA THR A 498 7.37 23.18 31.96
C THR A 498 7.74 21.73 32.24
N LEU A 499 7.55 21.29 33.49
CA LEU A 499 7.61 19.90 33.93
C LEU A 499 6.37 19.63 34.82
N ILE A 500 5.21 20.09 34.33
CA ILE A 500 3.94 20.07 35.06
C ILE A 500 2.90 19.39 34.16
N ASP A 501 2.23 18.39 34.70
CA ASP A 501 1.23 17.59 34.01
C ASP A 501 0.02 18.45 33.62
N GLN A 502 -0.50 18.24 32.41
CA GLN A 502 -1.53 19.10 31.82
C GLN A 502 -2.78 18.28 31.54
N SER A 503 -3.82 18.46 32.35
CA SER A 503 -5.12 17.78 32.14
C SER A 503 -5.93 18.31 30.97
N ALA A 504 -5.47 19.37 30.31
CA ALA A 504 -6.05 19.94 29.09
C ALA A 504 -4.92 20.19 28.07
N PRO A 505 -5.23 20.21 26.76
CA PRO A 505 -4.24 20.45 25.71
C PRO A 505 -3.41 21.73 25.93
N VAL A 506 -2.09 21.61 25.80
CA VAL A 506 -1.14 22.73 25.75
C VAL A 506 -0.33 22.67 24.46
N LYS A 507 -0.01 23.85 23.89
CA LYS A 507 0.83 23.95 22.70
C LYS A 507 2.28 23.53 23.00
N SER A 508 2.78 22.57 22.23
CA SER A 508 4.19 22.17 22.21
C SER A 508 5.06 23.24 21.52
N LYS A 509 6.31 23.40 21.97
CA LYS A 509 7.27 24.41 21.44
C LYS A 509 8.13 23.85 20.31
N LEU A 510 7.49 23.20 19.35
CA LEU A 510 8.13 22.77 18.10
C LEU A 510 8.07 23.91 17.07
N SER A 511 8.97 23.84 16.08
CA SER A 511 9.18 24.87 15.05
C SER A 511 9.34 24.32 13.64
N ASN A 512 9.23 23.00 13.46
CA ASN A 512 9.48 22.31 12.20
C ASN A 512 8.16 21.71 11.70
N LEU A 513 8.02 21.49 10.38
CA LEU A 513 6.90 20.71 9.84
C LEU A 513 7.01 19.25 10.30
N ILE A 514 5.87 18.68 10.67
CA ILE A 514 5.74 17.32 11.19
C ILE A 514 4.80 16.54 10.28
N TYR A 515 5.19 15.34 9.89
CA TYR A 515 4.40 14.46 9.00
C TYR A 515 4.00 13.16 9.71
N GLN A 516 4.82 12.71 10.66
CA GLN A 516 4.56 11.50 11.44
C GLN A 516 4.81 11.79 12.93
N MET A 517 4.01 11.19 13.82
CA MET A 517 4.23 11.25 15.26
C MET A 517 4.05 9.88 15.93
N SER A 518 4.94 9.54 16.86
CA SER A 518 4.76 8.39 17.75
C SER A 518 5.19 8.76 19.17
N ALA A 519 4.23 8.77 20.10
CA ALA A 519 4.50 8.97 21.51
C ALA A 519 4.90 7.66 22.20
N GLY A 520 6.00 7.72 22.96
CA GLY A 520 6.58 6.61 23.72
C GLY A 520 6.42 6.79 25.22
N HIS A 521 7.40 6.31 25.97
CA HIS A 521 7.38 6.31 27.43
C HIS A 521 7.47 7.74 28.01
N ASN A 522 8.59 8.42 27.72
CA ASN A 522 8.92 9.77 28.21
C ASN A 522 9.25 10.75 27.07
N SER A 523 8.94 10.36 25.82
CA SER A 523 9.38 11.04 24.61
C SER A 523 8.34 10.96 23.51
N VAL A 524 8.38 11.90 22.58
CA VAL A 524 7.70 11.77 21.29
C VAL A 524 8.77 11.71 20.20
N LEU A 525 8.55 10.81 19.26
CA LEU A 525 9.24 10.78 17.98
C LEU A 525 8.40 11.55 16.97
N VAL A 526 9.05 12.37 16.16
CA VAL A 526 8.44 13.01 15.00
C VAL A 526 9.26 12.75 13.75
N GLY A 527 8.55 12.51 12.64
CA GLY A 527 9.10 12.55 11.30
C GLY A 527 8.98 13.96 10.72
N SER A 528 10.10 14.49 10.25
CA SER A 528 10.22 15.70 9.42
C SER A 528 10.94 15.34 8.12
N LEU A 529 10.84 16.17 7.08
CA LEU A 529 11.56 15.97 5.82
C LEU A 529 13.05 15.66 6.06
N GLY A 530 13.49 14.48 5.58
CA GLY A 530 14.86 14.01 5.68
C GLY A 530 15.40 13.61 7.06
N TYR A 531 14.59 13.58 8.14
CA TYR A 531 15.00 13.01 9.44
C TYR A 531 13.88 12.83 10.49
N ALA A 532 14.09 11.87 11.40
CA ALA A 532 13.34 11.73 12.64
C ALA A 532 14.01 12.46 13.82
N GLU A 533 13.24 13.22 14.61
CA GLU A 533 13.65 13.75 15.91
C GLU A 533 12.92 13.02 17.05
N ALA A 534 13.64 12.74 18.13
CA ALA A 534 13.01 12.49 19.43
C ALA A 534 13.20 13.70 20.35
N TRP A 535 12.16 14.10 21.09
CA TRP A 535 12.36 14.93 22.28
C TRP A 535 12.04 14.17 23.57
N SER A 536 12.98 14.25 24.51
CA SER A 536 12.72 14.21 25.95
C SER A 536 13.75 15.10 26.65
N ASN A 537 13.35 15.75 27.73
CA ASN A 537 14.23 16.50 28.64
C ASN A 537 15.31 17.38 27.94
N ALA A 538 14.87 18.20 26.99
CA ALA A 538 15.69 19.18 26.25
C ALA A 538 16.88 18.63 25.43
N LYS A 539 16.73 17.44 24.83
CA LYS A 539 17.57 17.00 23.72
C LYS A 539 16.71 16.59 22.52
N ALA A 540 16.84 17.33 21.43
CA ALA A 540 16.59 16.81 20.09
C ALA A 540 17.86 16.08 19.63
N THR A 541 17.70 14.90 19.04
CA THR A 541 18.78 14.14 18.39
C THR A 541 18.23 13.65 17.06
N GLN A 542 18.94 13.93 15.97
CA GLN A 542 18.65 13.36 14.65
C GLN A 542 18.88 11.84 14.71
N MET A 543 17.84 11.04 14.44
CA MET A 543 17.87 9.58 14.69
C MET A 543 18.05 8.74 13.43
N THR A 544 17.80 9.31 12.25
CA THR A 544 17.97 8.69 10.94
C THR A 544 19.03 9.43 10.10
N GLY A 545 19.46 8.82 8.99
CA GLY A 545 20.37 9.44 8.01
C GLY A 545 19.67 10.52 7.17
N THR A 546 20.25 10.87 6.03
CA THR A 546 19.68 11.86 5.08
C THR A 546 18.59 11.30 4.16
N GLY A 547 17.84 10.30 4.62
CA GLY A 547 16.78 9.63 3.86
C GLY A 547 15.41 9.88 4.48
N THR A 548 14.36 9.78 3.69
CA THR A 548 12.98 9.95 4.14
C THR A 548 12.64 8.91 5.21
N THR A 549 11.83 9.31 6.19
CA THR A 549 11.41 8.42 7.27
C THR A 549 10.02 7.87 6.96
N VAL A 550 9.97 6.60 6.58
CA VAL A 550 8.75 5.88 6.17
C VAL A 550 7.85 5.59 7.37
N SER A 551 8.44 5.15 8.49
CA SER A 551 7.70 4.70 9.67
C SER A 551 8.47 4.97 10.96
N ILE A 552 7.80 5.41 12.02
CA ILE A 552 8.37 5.55 13.37
C ILE A 552 7.47 4.89 14.42
N SER A 553 8.09 4.15 15.35
CA SER A 553 7.41 3.59 16.51
C SER A 553 8.24 3.79 17.77
N ALA A 554 7.64 4.48 18.74
CA ALA A 554 8.23 4.77 20.03
C ALA A 554 7.87 3.68 21.04
N ASN A 555 8.85 3.24 21.83
CA ASN A 555 8.60 2.29 22.91
C ASN A 555 7.81 2.98 24.03
N LYS A 556 6.61 2.47 24.36
CA LYS A 556 5.73 3.06 25.38
C LYS A 556 6.09 2.67 26.81
N TRP A 557 6.93 1.64 27.01
CA TRP A 557 7.26 1.08 28.33
C TRP A 557 8.77 1.15 28.67
N GLY A 558 9.55 1.83 27.85
CA GLY A 558 10.97 2.08 28.03
C GLY A 558 11.46 3.20 27.12
N ASP A 559 12.65 3.74 27.38
CA ASP A 559 13.23 4.77 26.52
C ASP A 559 13.83 4.10 25.26
N GLY A 560 13.40 4.55 24.08
CA GLY A 560 13.84 4.01 22.79
C GLY A 560 12.73 4.01 21.74
N GLY A 561 13.05 3.43 20.59
CA GLY A 561 12.13 3.30 19.46
C GLY A 561 12.82 2.67 18.26
N CYS A 562 12.08 2.53 17.17
CA CYS A 562 12.61 2.19 15.86
C CYS A 562 12.00 3.09 14.79
N ALA A 563 12.75 3.32 13.73
CA ALA A 563 12.29 3.95 12.51
C ALA A 563 12.66 3.06 11.31
N VAL A 564 11.84 3.14 10.26
CA VAL A 564 12.24 2.78 8.90
C VAL A 564 12.70 4.08 8.24
N SER A 565 13.94 4.10 7.75
CA SER A 565 14.41 5.10 6.80
C SER A 565 14.65 4.45 5.46
N GLU A 566 14.27 5.13 4.37
CA GLU A 566 14.46 4.65 3.01
C GLU A 566 15.93 4.28 2.74
N SER A 567 16.12 3.21 1.98
CA SER A 567 17.44 2.81 1.50
C SER A 567 17.66 3.37 0.10
N THR A 568 18.90 3.71 -0.26
CA THR A 568 19.23 4.21 -1.61
C THR A 568 18.97 3.18 -2.71
N ASP A 569 18.77 1.91 -2.35
CA ASP A 569 18.56 0.80 -3.26
C ASP A 569 17.09 0.34 -3.33
N VAL A 570 16.20 0.87 -2.46
CA VAL A 570 14.80 0.45 -2.29
C VAL A 570 13.93 1.63 -1.78
N PRO A 571 13.02 2.21 -2.60
CA PRO A 571 12.06 3.26 -2.19
C PRO A 571 10.90 2.71 -1.33
N GLY A 572 10.21 3.57 -0.58
CA GLY A 572 8.97 3.25 0.17
C GLY A 572 9.13 2.26 1.34
N ALA A 573 10.30 1.64 1.47
CA ALA A 573 10.71 0.75 2.54
C ALA A 573 12.21 0.96 2.81
N GLY A 574 12.75 0.36 3.87
CA GLY A 574 14.20 0.44 4.02
C GLY A 574 14.78 -0.16 5.28
N GLU A 575 15.91 0.45 5.67
CA GLU A 575 16.72 0.03 6.80
C GLU A 575 16.00 0.35 8.11
N VAL A 576 15.85 -0.68 8.95
CA VAL A 576 15.24 -0.52 10.26
C VAL A 576 16.31 -0.04 11.24
N MET A 577 16.22 1.23 11.63
CA MET A 577 17.09 1.85 12.62
C MET A 577 16.40 1.80 13.99
N CYS A 578 16.97 1.08 14.95
CA CYS A 578 16.44 1.01 16.32
C CYS A 578 17.42 1.63 17.34
N TRP A 579 16.90 2.21 18.41
CA TRP A 579 17.70 2.77 19.51
C TRP A 579 17.07 2.48 20.87
N GLY A 580 17.91 2.39 21.89
CA GLY A 580 17.49 2.28 23.28
C GLY A 580 17.65 3.60 24.05
N SER A 581 17.78 3.47 25.37
CA SER A 581 17.95 4.60 26.31
C SER A 581 19.26 5.39 26.16
N ASP A 582 20.22 4.89 25.38
CA ASP A 582 21.43 5.62 25.00
C ASP A 582 21.21 6.55 23.78
N MET A 583 20.07 6.44 23.10
CA MET A 583 19.69 7.22 21.91
C MET A 583 20.73 7.09 20.77
N VAL A 584 21.41 5.94 20.68
CA VAL A 584 22.33 5.62 19.59
C VAL A 584 21.60 4.72 18.58
N PRO A 585 21.32 5.21 17.36
CA PRO A 585 20.74 4.38 16.31
C PRO A 585 21.64 3.20 15.97
N GLN A 586 21.04 2.01 15.89
CA GLN A 586 21.65 0.79 15.37
C GLN A 586 20.79 0.22 14.26
N GLU A 587 21.44 -0.01 13.13
CA GLU A 587 20.88 -0.72 11.99
C GLU A 587 20.55 -2.17 12.39
N ILE A 588 19.29 -2.56 12.20
CA ILE A 588 18.84 -3.94 12.31
C ILE A 588 18.97 -4.56 10.92
N ASN A 589 19.89 -5.52 10.79
CA ASN A 589 20.06 -6.31 9.58
C ASN A 589 18.83 -7.22 9.37
N ASN A 590 17.79 -6.66 8.77
CA ASN A 590 16.57 -7.35 8.34
C ASN A 590 16.83 -7.94 6.94
N PRO A 591 16.59 -9.24 6.70
CA PRO A 591 16.82 -9.85 5.39
C PRO A 591 15.93 -9.31 4.27
N MET A 592 14.90 -8.52 4.60
CA MET A 592 14.02 -7.83 3.65
C MET A 592 13.75 -6.39 4.15
N PRO A 593 13.63 -5.39 3.27
CA PRO A 593 13.23 -4.03 3.66
C PRO A 593 11.84 -4.02 4.30
N ALA A 594 11.65 -3.15 5.31
CA ALA A 594 10.39 -3.00 6.03
C ALA A 594 9.60 -1.78 5.55
N LEU A 595 8.27 -1.93 5.38
CA LEU A 595 7.32 -0.85 5.09
C LEU A 595 6.94 -0.10 6.38
N MET A 596 6.73 -0.84 7.48
CA MET A 596 6.40 -0.24 8.78
C MET A 596 7.02 -1.02 9.94
N VAL A 597 7.19 -0.35 11.08
CA VAL A 597 7.64 -0.95 12.34
C VAL A 597 6.71 -0.64 13.50
N SER A 598 6.60 -1.57 14.44
CA SER A 598 5.90 -1.38 15.71
C SER A 598 6.71 -1.96 16.88
N THR A 599 6.91 -1.14 17.93
CA THR A 599 7.76 -1.48 19.08
C THR A 599 6.95 -1.73 20.35
N GLY A 600 7.08 -2.95 20.89
CA GLY A 600 6.60 -3.31 22.22
C GLY A 600 7.60 -2.92 23.31
N TRP A 601 7.50 -3.53 24.49
CA TRP A 601 8.40 -3.19 25.61
C TRP A 601 9.86 -3.60 25.37
N ALA A 602 10.06 -4.80 24.82
CA ALA A 602 11.37 -5.39 24.59
C ALA A 602 11.45 -6.20 23.29
N HIS A 603 10.46 -6.04 22.41
CA HIS A 603 10.39 -6.64 21.09
C HIS A 603 9.94 -5.60 20.06
N THR A 604 10.30 -5.83 18.80
CA THR A 604 9.88 -5.04 17.65
C THR A 604 9.42 -5.99 16.57
N CYS A 605 8.39 -5.61 15.84
CA CYS A 605 8.00 -6.27 14.60
C CYS A 605 7.91 -5.24 13.46
N GLY A 606 8.09 -5.69 12.23
CA GLY A 606 7.84 -4.89 11.04
C GLY A 606 7.16 -5.71 9.95
N ILE A 607 6.36 -5.04 9.11
CA ILE A 607 5.85 -5.60 7.86
C ILE A 607 6.97 -5.40 6.82
N ASN A 608 7.36 -6.46 6.14
CA ASN A 608 8.31 -6.44 5.04
C ASN A 608 7.58 -6.08 3.72
N MET A 609 8.29 -5.63 2.69
CA MET A 609 7.67 -5.27 1.39
C MET A 609 6.84 -6.38 0.73
N ASP A 610 7.14 -7.65 1.00
CA ASP A 610 6.40 -8.81 0.47
C ASP A 610 5.12 -9.12 1.26
N GLY A 611 4.68 -8.22 2.16
CA GLY A 611 3.54 -8.43 3.06
C GLY A 611 3.81 -9.40 4.21
N THR A 612 4.99 -10.02 4.32
CA THR A 612 5.31 -10.89 5.47
C THR A 612 5.67 -10.07 6.71
N VAL A 613 5.61 -10.68 7.90
CA VAL A 613 6.00 -10.01 9.15
C VAL A 613 7.28 -10.60 9.72
N SER A 614 8.22 -9.73 10.06
CA SER A 614 9.48 -10.03 10.74
C SER A 614 9.47 -9.46 12.16
N CYS A 615 9.82 -10.25 13.17
CA CYS A 615 9.91 -9.81 14.57
C CYS A 615 11.29 -10.09 15.19
N TRP A 616 11.73 -9.28 16.15
CA TRP A 616 12.95 -9.51 16.95
C TRP A 616 12.82 -8.94 18.37
N GLY A 617 13.75 -9.32 19.25
CA GLY A 617 13.80 -8.94 20.66
C GLY A 617 13.44 -10.09 21.61
N ALA A 618 12.79 -9.76 22.72
CA ALA A 618 12.30 -10.71 23.71
C ALA A 618 11.18 -11.60 23.13
N ASN A 619 11.12 -12.85 23.58
CA ASN A 619 10.16 -13.84 23.08
C ASN A 619 9.65 -14.78 24.19
N LYS A 620 9.71 -14.35 25.46
CA LYS A 620 9.43 -15.24 26.60
C LYS A 620 7.98 -15.72 26.67
N GLU A 621 7.03 -14.89 26.26
CA GLU A 621 5.61 -15.23 26.13
C GLU A 621 5.22 -15.53 24.67
N GLY A 622 6.17 -15.55 23.74
CA GLY A 622 5.93 -15.88 22.32
C GLY A 622 5.74 -14.66 21.42
N GLU A 623 6.18 -13.47 21.87
CA GLU A 623 6.02 -12.15 21.24
C GLU A 623 6.53 -12.07 19.78
N LEU A 624 7.37 -13.00 19.34
CA LEU A 624 7.91 -13.06 17.97
C LEU A 624 7.11 -13.97 17.02
N GLY A 625 6.06 -14.66 17.49
CA GLY A 625 5.11 -15.40 16.63
C GLY A 625 5.71 -16.57 15.81
N ASN A 626 6.94 -16.97 16.13
CA ASN A 626 7.76 -17.91 15.35
C ASN A 626 7.74 -19.36 15.89
N ASN A 627 6.68 -19.74 16.61
CA ASN A 627 6.53 -21.03 17.30
C ASN A 627 7.64 -21.34 18.32
N SER A 628 8.29 -20.31 18.87
CA SER A 628 9.36 -20.40 19.87
C SER A 628 9.03 -19.55 21.10
N THR A 629 9.75 -19.79 22.20
CA THR A 629 9.82 -18.89 23.36
C THR A 629 11.25 -18.39 23.61
N SER A 630 12.08 -18.36 22.55
CA SER A 630 13.49 -17.99 22.63
C SER A 630 13.70 -16.61 22.01
N ASP A 631 14.29 -15.70 22.78
CA ASP A 631 14.64 -14.35 22.33
C ASP A 631 15.50 -14.41 21.06
N SER A 632 15.35 -13.42 20.16
CA SER A 632 16.13 -13.32 18.93
C SER A 632 16.65 -11.89 18.74
N SER A 633 17.97 -11.71 18.66
CA SER A 633 18.56 -10.39 18.37
C SER A 633 18.60 -10.06 16.87
N THR A 634 18.06 -10.94 16.02
CA THR A 634 17.93 -10.76 14.57
C THR A 634 16.48 -11.02 14.17
N PRO A 635 15.96 -10.37 13.12
CA PRO A 635 14.61 -10.62 12.64
C PRO A 635 14.34 -12.10 12.32
N VAL A 636 13.17 -12.57 12.73
CA VAL A 636 12.63 -13.90 12.46
C VAL A 636 11.22 -13.76 11.88
N LEU A 637 10.94 -14.52 10.83
CA LEU A 637 9.61 -14.52 10.21
C LEU A 637 8.55 -15.06 11.17
N VAL A 638 7.42 -14.36 11.23
CA VAL A 638 6.20 -14.80 11.91
C VAL A 638 5.54 -15.90 11.10
N GLY A 639 5.17 -17.01 11.75
CA GLY A 639 4.64 -18.17 11.05
C GLY A 639 3.18 -18.01 10.63
N GLY A 640 2.89 -18.09 9.33
CA GLY A 640 1.52 -18.13 8.81
C GLY A 640 0.83 -16.76 8.68
N ILE A 641 1.64 -15.72 8.48
CA ILE A 641 1.22 -14.41 7.97
C ILE A 641 1.85 -14.25 6.57
N VAL A 642 1.05 -13.98 5.54
CA VAL A 642 1.53 -13.84 4.16
C VAL A 642 1.22 -12.48 3.51
N GLN A 643 0.20 -11.76 3.99
CA GLN A 643 -0.15 -10.43 3.47
C GLN A 643 -0.68 -9.56 4.62
N ALA A 644 0.24 -9.06 5.44
CA ALA A 644 -0.03 -8.12 6.51
C ALA A 644 -0.23 -6.71 5.95
N THR A 645 -1.32 -6.08 6.35
CA THR A 645 -1.67 -4.70 5.94
C THR A 645 -1.57 -3.69 7.08
N ASP A 646 -1.64 -4.16 8.33
CA ASP A 646 -1.48 -3.31 9.50
C ASP A 646 -0.88 -4.10 10.67
N LEU A 647 -0.08 -3.47 11.53
CA LEU A 647 0.73 -4.12 12.57
C LEU A 647 0.86 -3.26 13.83
N VAL A 648 0.62 -3.87 15.00
CA VAL A 648 0.90 -3.24 16.29
C VAL A 648 1.52 -4.19 17.31
N ALA A 649 2.53 -3.70 18.01
CA ALA A 649 3.09 -4.31 19.21
C ALA A 649 2.58 -3.60 20.47
N GLY A 650 1.87 -4.33 21.33
CA GLY A 650 1.61 -3.96 22.71
C GLY A 650 2.79 -4.30 23.63
N MET A 651 2.61 -4.25 24.95
CA MET A 651 3.75 -4.44 25.87
C MET A 651 4.47 -5.78 25.67
N LYS A 652 3.71 -6.86 25.51
CA LYS A 652 4.20 -8.25 25.33
C LYS A 652 3.33 -9.07 24.39
N HIS A 653 2.61 -8.41 23.51
CA HIS A 653 1.78 -9.04 22.49
C HIS A 653 1.92 -8.27 21.20
N THR A 654 1.60 -8.92 20.10
CA THR A 654 1.61 -8.30 18.78
C THR A 654 0.34 -8.74 18.07
N CYS A 655 -0.28 -7.82 17.34
CA CYS A 655 -1.43 -8.09 16.50
C CYS A 655 -1.16 -7.55 15.09
N VAL A 656 -1.77 -8.20 14.10
CA VAL A 656 -1.67 -7.85 12.68
C VAL A 656 -3.06 -7.94 12.05
N VAL A 657 -3.34 -7.12 11.04
CA VAL A 657 -4.44 -7.33 10.08
C VAL A 657 -3.87 -8.06 8.87
N GLU A 658 -4.49 -9.15 8.45
CA GLU A 658 -4.04 -9.95 7.31
C GLU A 658 -5.15 -10.20 6.29
N GLY A 659 -4.80 -9.93 5.02
CA GLY A 659 -5.57 -10.23 3.81
C GLY A 659 -6.83 -9.38 3.60
N LEU A 660 -7.44 -9.54 2.42
CA LEU A 660 -8.67 -8.86 1.99
C LEU A 660 -9.86 -9.01 2.96
N GLU A 661 -9.95 -10.16 3.65
CA GLU A 661 -10.97 -10.40 4.69
C GLU A 661 -10.74 -9.57 5.99
N ASN A 662 -9.70 -8.73 6.04
CA ASN A 662 -9.32 -7.89 7.19
C ASN A 662 -9.22 -8.68 8.50
N THR A 663 -8.59 -9.87 8.44
CA THR A 663 -8.56 -10.78 9.59
C THR A 663 -7.54 -10.33 10.62
N VAL A 664 -8.00 -10.00 11.83
CA VAL A 664 -7.09 -9.69 12.95
C VAL A 664 -6.51 -11.00 13.48
N LYS A 665 -5.18 -11.11 13.53
CA LYS A 665 -4.45 -12.20 14.21
C LYS A 665 -3.53 -11.62 15.28
N CYS A 666 -3.45 -12.25 16.45
CA CYS A 666 -2.59 -11.81 17.56
C CYS A 666 -1.74 -12.95 18.15
N TRP A 667 -0.62 -12.62 18.79
CA TRP A 667 0.25 -13.55 19.52
C TRP A 667 1.01 -12.86 20.67
N GLY A 668 1.74 -13.62 21.49
CA GLY A 668 2.40 -13.17 22.72
C GLY A 668 1.59 -13.43 23.98
N ASP A 669 1.75 -12.58 25.00
CA ASP A 669 1.02 -12.68 26.28
C ASP A 669 -0.50 -12.58 26.09
N ASN A 670 -1.25 -13.33 26.89
CA ASN A 670 -2.71 -13.27 26.99
C ASN A 670 -3.18 -13.23 28.46
N SER A 671 -2.31 -12.88 29.41
CA SER A 671 -2.64 -12.85 30.84
C SER A 671 -3.81 -11.92 31.21
N LEU A 672 -4.14 -10.97 30.32
CA LEU A 672 -5.22 -9.99 30.46
C LEU A 672 -6.28 -10.12 29.35
N GLY A 673 -6.21 -11.16 28.51
CA GLY A 673 -7.19 -11.41 27.42
C GLY A 673 -6.94 -10.60 26.14
N GLN A 674 -5.75 -10.02 25.98
CA GLN A 674 -5.37 -9.19 24.83
C GLN A 674 -5.31 -9.93 23.47
N LEU A 675 -5.38 -11.27 23.46
CA LEU A 675 -5.50 -12.09 22.25
C LEU A 675 -6.95 -12.54 21.96
N GLY A 676 -7.94 -11.70 22.26
CA GLY A 676 -9.31 -11.70 21.72
C GLY A 676 -9.98 -13.07 21.53
N GLY A 677 -10.48 -13.66 22.61
CA GLY A 677 -11.23 -14.92 22.64
C GLY A 677 -10.35 -16.14 22.91
N PHE A 678 -9.04 -16.02 22.77
CA PHE A 678 -8.08 -17.06 23.16
C PHE A 678 -8.07 -17.25 24.68
N THR A 679 -8.03 -18.52 25.14
CA THR A 679 -8.08 -18.87 26.57
C THR A 679 -6.76 -19.42 27.13
N GLY A 680 -5.68 -19.44 26.33
CA GLY A 680 -4.34 -19.77 26.81
C GLY A 680 -3.73 -18.60 27.59
N ALA A 681 -2.63 -18.86 28.32
CA ALA A 681 -1.91 -17.80 29.04
C ALA A 681 -1.08 -16.91 28.10
N HIS A 682 -0.62 -17.47 26.98
CA HIS A 682 0.10 -16.79 25.90
C HIS A 682 0.02 -17.66 24.62
N SER A 683 0.42 -17.13 23.46
CA SER A 683 0.55 -17.87 22.20
C SER A 683 1.88 -17.57 21.50
N THR A 684 2.61 -18.61 21.09
CA THR A 684 3.87 -18.49 20.34
C THR A 684 3.69 -18.43 18.83
N SER A 685 2.45 -18.42 18.36
CA SER A 685 2.06 -18.26 16.95
C SER A 685 0.76 -17.46 16.82
N PRO A 686 0.51 -16.82 15.67
CA PRO A 686 -0.69 -16.02 15.45
C PRO A 686 -1.98 -16.83 15.64
N VAL A 687 -2.91 -16.29 16.43
CA VAL A 687 -4.28 -16.80 16.58
C VAL A 687 -5.27 -15.78 16.02
N SER A 688 -6.20 -16.24 15.17
CA SER A 688 -7.25 -15.41 14.60
C SER A 688 -8.27 -14.98 15.66
N ILE A 689 -8.61 -13.69 15.62
CA ILE A 689 -9.56 -13.04 16.52
C ILE A 689 -10.94 -13.00 15.84
N ILE A 690 -11.99 -13.38 16.59
CA ILE A 690 -13.36 -13.29 16.09
C ILE A 690 -13.92 -11.93 16.53
N ILE A 691 -13.95 -10.98 15.60
CA ILE A 691 -14.61 -9.68 15.76
C ILE A 691 -16.13 -9.87 15.61
N PRO A 692 -16.98 -9.32 16.50
CA PRO A 692 -18.43 -9.41 16.37
C PRO A 692 -18.94 -8.54 15.21
N THR A 693 -19.95 -9.04 14.48
CA THR A 693 -20.75 -8.24 13.55
C THR A 693 -21.82 -7.44 14.30
N LYS A 694 -22.11 -6.21 13.88
CA LYS A 694 -23.17 -5.36 14.45
C LYS A 694 -24.53 -5.53 13.74
#